data_AF-A0A803TF76-F1
#
_entry.id   AF-A0A803TF76-F1
#
_cell.length_a   1.000
_cell.length_b   1.000
_cell.length_c   1.000
_cell.angle_alpha   90.00
_cell.angle_beta   90.00
_cell.angle_gamma   90.00
#
_symmetry.space_group_name_H-M   'P 1'
#
loop_
_entity.id
_entity.type
_entity.pdbx_description
1 polymer ?
#
loop_
_entity_poly.entity_id
_entity_poly.type
_entity_poly.pdbx_seq_one_letter_code
_entity_poly.pdbx_strand_id
1 'polypeptide(L)'
;MCIYADHLMLFQAAGVDKYLYHMRLSDETLQEISDRFGKDMEKGLGADTNPTASVKMLPTFVRSTPDGTEEGEFLSLDLGGTNFRVLRVKVADNGSKKVEMENQIYAIPEDLMRGSGAQLFDHIAECLASFMEQLQIKEKKLPLGFTFSFPCYQTKLDESILVNWTKGFKSSGVEGRDVVSLLRKAIRKRGDFDIDIVAVVNDTVGTMMTCGYDDHNCEVGLIVGTGSNACYMEDMRHIDLVEGDEGRMCINMEWGAFGDDGSLSDIRTEFDREIDMGSLNPGKQLFEKMISGMYMGELVRIILVKMAKEELVFDGRLTPDLLTRGHFETRFVSAIEKEQEGLNKAREILTRLGLDPTPEDCVATQRICQVVSTRSANLCGAALCAVLRRIKENKGVDRLRTTVGVDGTVYKKHPHFARRLQKVVRRLLPDCEVRFIRSEDGSGKGAAMVTAVAYRLAAQQKVRQEILDPLRLSHEQLMEVKRRMRQEMERGLALDSHPEATVKMLPSFVCSTPDGTEKGDFLALDLGGTNFRVLLVRIRTGIRRSVEMHNKIYAIPQEIMQGTGEELFDHIVQCIADFLEYMGMKGVSLPLGFTFSFPCDQTSLDKGILVEWTKGFSATGCEGNDVAEMLREAMRRREEFDLDVVAVVNDTVGTMMACAYEDPLCEVGLIVGTGSNACYMEEMKNVELVEGDEGRMCINMEWGAFGDNGCLDDFRTEFDVAVDDNSLYPGKQSELGLTDKCSPRPGFELVAFRFVDLITAGDLPAVLQSRLCSKYPYQVFQKGTIISKHNSSSFLHLPVHLSPPSCSDRLALLQVRSILQHLGLESTCDDSIIVKEVCAVVARRAAQLCGAGMAAVVEKIRENRGLDFFRVTVGVDGTLYKLHPHFSAVMHETVRKLAPKCEVSFLQSEDGSGKGAALITAVACRIREAGQH
;
A
#
# COMPACT_ATOMS: atom_id res chain seq x y z
N MET A 1 11.69 39.41 62.38
CA MET A 1 10.46 39.63 61.58
C MET A 1 10.48 38.89 60.25
N CYS A 2 11.54 38.95 59.42
CA CYS A 2 11.57 38.23 58.14
C CYS A 2 11.38 36.69 58.25
N ILE A 3 12.04 36.03 59.21
CA ILE A 3 11.90 34.56 59.42
C ILE A 3 10.46 34.17 59.82
N TYR A 4 9.75 35.04 60.55
CA TYR A 4 8.37 34.79 60.98
C TYR A 4 7.38 34.98 59.83
N ALA A 5 7.64 35.95 58.93
CA ALA A 5 6.87 36.16 57.72
C ALA A 5 7.04 34.99 56.73
N ASP A 6 8.26 34.49 56.53
CA ASP A 6 8.53 33.33 55.67
C ASP A 6 7.84 32.06 56.20
N HIS A 7 7.82 31.85 57.52
CA HIS A 7 7.10 30.75 58.15
C HIS A 7 5.58 30.85 57.99
N LEU A 8 5.00 32.04 58.12
CA LEU A 8 3.56 32.26 57.92
C LEU A 8 3.15 32.02 56.45
N MET A 9 3.97 32.49 55.50
CA MET A 9 3.73 32.27 54.07
C MET A 9 3.79 30.79 53.68
N LEU A 10 4.75 30.03 54.25
CA LEU A 10 4.84 28.58 54.07
C LEU A 10 3.64 27.84 54.68
N PHE A 11 3.14 28.30 55.83
CA PHE A 11 1.96 27.73 56.49
C PHE A 11 0.70 27.92 55.65
N GLN A 12 0.50 29.11 55.07
CA GLN A 12 -0.66 29.40 54.21
C GLN A 12 -0.64 28.58 52.92
N ALA A 13 0.53 28.42 52.29
CA ALA A 13 0.68 27.58 51.11
C ALA A 13 0.41 26.09 51.42
N ALA A 14 0.84 25.59 52.58
CA ALA A 14 0.55 24.23 53.04
C ALA A 14 -0.94 24.02 53.34
N GLY A 15 -1.63 25.05 53.87
CA GLY A 15 -3.07 25.06 54.06
C GLY A 15 -3.84 24.88 52.74
N VAL A 16 -3.47 25.64 51.71
CA VAL A 16 -4.03 25.50 50.36
C VAL A 16 -3.76 24.10 49.78
N ASP A 17 -2.56 23.55 49.98
CA ASP A 17 -2.22 22.22 49.48
C ASP A 17 -3.05 21.11 50.12
N LYS A 18 -3.36 21.23 51.42
CA LYS A 18 -4.24 20.31 52.12
C LYS A 18 -5.68 20.45 51.63
N TYR A 19 -6.15 21.68 51.44
CA TYR A 19 -7.51 21.98 50.96
C TYR A 19 -7.74 21.45 49.53
N LEU A 20 -6.76 21.64 48.66
CA LEU A 20 -6.80 21.22 47.26
C LEU A 20 -6.08 19.89 47.02
N TYR A 21 -5.99 19.02 48.04
CA TYR A 21 -5.28 17.75 47.95
C TYR A 21 -5.76 16.90 46.75
N HIS A 22 -7.07 16.83 46.52
CA HIS A 22 -7.66 16.09 45.40
C HIS A 22 -7.34 16.66 44.00
N MET A 23 -6.79 17.87 43.90
CA MET A 23 -6.29 18.43 42.64
C MET A 23 -4.81 18.10 42.38
N ARG A 24 -4.10 17.54 43.36
CA ARG A 24 -2.67 17.24 43.28
C ARG A 24 -2.46 15.77 42.90
N LEU A 25 -2.40 15.52 41.59
CA LEU A 25 -2.29 14.17 41.04
C LEU A 25 -0.86 13.62 41.17
N SER A 26 -0.74 12.37 41.65
CA SER A 26 0.54 11.64 41.72
C SER A 26 0.92 11.06 40.36
N ASP A 27 2.18 10.66 40.19
CA ASP A 27 2.63 10.05 38.93
C ASP A 27 1.91 8.70 38.66
N GLU A 28 1.55 7.95 39.71
CA GLU A 28 0.73 6.73 39.60
C GLU A 28 -0.67 7.04 39.07
N THR A 29 -1.29 8.10 39.59
CA THR A 29 -2.62 8.54 39.12
C THR A 29 -2.55 9.02 37.67
N LEU A 30 -1.49 9.73 37.29
CA LEU A 30 -1.29 10.19 35.92
C LEU A 30 -1.03 9.04 34.95
N GLN A 31 -0.30 8.01 35.38
CA GLN A 31 -0.13 6.80 34.61
C GLN A 31 -1.47 6.08 34.40
N GLU A 32 -2.28 5.95 35.44
CA GLU A 32 -3.61 5.35 35.33
C GLU A 32 -4.52 6.13 34.37
N ILE A 33 -4.51 7.47 34.43
CA ILE A 33 -5.25 8.32 33.50
C ILE A 33 -4.74 8.11 32.07
N SER A 34 -3.42 7.99 31.87
CA SER A 34 -2.80 7.68 30.58
C SER A 34 -3.31 6.34 30.02
N ASP A 35 -3.39 5.32 30.87
CA ASP A 35 -3.83 3.98 30.48
C ASP A 35 -5.34 3.94 30.17
N ARG A 36 -6.17 4.63 30.96
CA ARG A 36 -7.60 4.81 30.68
C ARG A 36 -7.81 5.53 29.34
N PHE A 37 -7.02 6.58 29.07
CA PHE A 37 -7.11 7.31 27.82
C PHE A 37 -6.69 6.47 26.61
N GLY A 38 -5.64 5.64 26.74
CA GLY A 38 -5.24 4.70 25.69
C GLY A 38 -6.35 3.71 25.33
N LYS A 39 -7.09 3.20 26.31
CA LYS A 39 -8.27 2.35 26.08
C LYS A 39 -9.40 3.08 25.35
N ASP A 40 -9.64 4.34 25.71
CA ASP A 40 -10.65 5.15 25.03
C ASP A 40 -10.25 5.48 23.58
N MET A 41 -8.94 5.61 23.28
CA MET A 41 -8.45 5.72 21.90
C MET A 41 -8.77 4.46 21.09
N GLU A 42 -8.49 3.27 21.63
CA GLU A 42 -8.80 1.99 20.97
C GLU A 42 -10.32 1.85 20.73
N LYS A 43 -11.12 2.20 21.74
CA LYS A 43 -12.58 2.23 21.64
C LYS A 43 -13.07 3.21 20.57
N GLY A 44 -12.42 4.36 20.42
CA GLY A 44 -12.76 5.34 19.40
C GLY A 44 -12.40 4.88 17.99
N LEU A 45 -11.36 4.08 17.82
CA LEU A 45 -10.92 3.59 16.51
C LEU A 45 -11.73 2.37 16.01
N GLY A 46 -12.24 1.55 16.92
CA GLY A 46 -12.96 0.32 16.56
C GLY A 46 -14.40 0.55 16.09
N ALA A 47 -14.80 -0.03 14.96
CA ALA A 47 -16.10 0.23 14.33
C ALA A 47 -17.30 -0.09 15.24
N ASP A 48 -17.25 -1.21 15.97
CA ASP A 48 -18.32 -1.63 16.88
C ASP A 48 -18.39 -0.78 18.16
N THR A 49 -17.27 -0.17 18.55
CA THR A 49 -17.12 0.50 19.85
C THR A 49 -17.20 2.02 19.75
N ASN A 50 -16.88 2.59 18.60
CA ASN A 50 -16.92 4.03 18.31
C ASN A 50 -18.26 4.71 18.63
N PRO A 51 -19.44 4.13 18.32
CA PRO A 51 -20.72 4.78 18.61
C PRO A 51 -20.93 5.17 20.08
N THR A 52 -20.29 4.42 21.00
CA THR A 52 -20.35 4.65 22.46
C THR A 52 -19.04 5.20 23.04
N ALA A 53 -18.03 5.48 22.23
CA ALA A 53 -16.76 6.03 22.69
C ALA A 53 -16.90 7.51 23.07
N SER A 54 -16.23 7.91 24.17
CA SER A 54 -16.18 9.30 24.60
C SER A 54 -15.19 10.10 23.74
N VAL A 55 -13.98 9.53 23.54
CA VAL A 55 -12.97 10.01 22.58
C VAL A 55 -13.33 9.50 21.19
N LYS A 56 -13.59 10.41 20.25
CA LYS A 56 -14.22 10.06 18.96
C LYS A 56 -13.28 9.54 17.89
N MET A 57 -11.99 9.87 17.98
CA MET A 57 -10.95 9.39 17.04
C MET A 57 -11.36 9.56 15.57
N LEU A 58 -11.75 10.78 15.22
CA LEU A 58 -12.33 11.14 13.93
C LEU A 58 -11.28 11.09 12.80
N PRO A 59 -11.54 10.33 11.72
CA PRO A 59 -10.71 10.34 10.52
C PRO A 59 -10.69 11.73 9.85
N THR A 60 -9.50 12.21 9.50
CA THR A 60 -9.32 13.56 8.89
C THR A 60 -9.08 13.53 7.38
N PHE A 61 -8.83 12.34 6.81
CA PHE A 61 -8.40 12.13 5.42
C PHE A 61 -7.06 12.78 5.04
N VAL A 62 -6.31 13.32 6.01
CA VAL A 62 -4.92 13.76 5.81
C VAL A 62 -4.00 12.55 5.97
N ARG A 63 -3.49 12.04 4.84
CA ARG A 63 -2.71 10.78 4.79
C ARG A 63 -1.20 10.94 4.93
N SER A 64 -0.68 12.16 4.78
CA SER A 64 0.75 12.43 4.92
C SER A 64 1.00 13.81 5.50
N THR A 65 2.12 13.95 6.20
CA THR A 65 2.74 15.23 6.55
C THR A 65 3.46 15.83 5.33
N PRO A 66 3.82 17.13 5.35
CA PRO A 66 4.58 17.73 4.27
C PRO A 66 5.98 17.08 4.13
N ASP A 67 6.43 16.85 2.90
CA ASP A 67 7.75 16.27 2.59
C ASP A 67 8.72 17.28 1.96
N GLY A 68 8.25 18.51 1.72
CA GLY A 68 9.05 19.59 1.13
C GLY A 68 8.96 19.66 -0.39
N THR A 69 8.20 18.77 -1.04
CA THR A 69 7.90 18.85 -2.48
C THR A 69 6.61 19.61 -2.77
N GLU A 70 5.93 20.11 -1.74
CA GLU A 70 4.75 20.95 -1.88
C GLU A 70 5.10 22.29 -2.54
N GLU A 71 4.34 22.67 -3.56
CA GLU A 71 4.49 23.94 -4.28
C GLU A 71 3.12 24.54 -4.62
N GLY A 72 3.06 25.87 -4.76
CA GLY A 72 1.88 26.56 -5.24
C GLY A 72 1.44 27.75 -4.40
N GLU A 73 0.28 28.29 -4.75
CA GLU A 73 -0.34 29.46 -4.13
C GLU A 73 -1.73 29.09 -3.61
N PHE A 74 -1.98 29.27 -2.32
CA PHE A 74 -3.14 28.76 -1.62
C PHE A 74 -3.81 29.85 -0.77
N LEU A 75 -5.13 29.76 -0.63
CA LEU A 75 -5.89 30.49 0.38
C LEU A 75 -6.13 29.59 1.60
N SER A 76 -6.21 30.21 2.77
CA SER A 76 -6.52 29.51 4.01
C SER A 76 -7.44 30.33 4.90
N LEU A 77 -8.45 29.67 5.47
CA LEU A 77 -9.37 30.24 6.44
C LEU A 77 -9.10 29.62 7.81
N ASP A 78 -9.09 30.41 8.88
CA ASP A 78 -8.95 29.92 10.26
C ASP A 78 -10.11 30.42 11.12
N LEU A 79 -11.01 29.49 11.47
CA LEU A 79 -12.18 29.72 12.30
C LEU A 79 -12.22 28.74 13.47
N GLY A 80 -11.94 29.25 14.67
CA GLY A 80 -12.04 28.44 15.90
C GLY A 80 -12.31 29.22 17.19
N GLY A 81 -12.32 30.55 17.15
CA GLY A 81 -12.53 31.45 18.28
C GLY A 81 -13.12 32.79 17.84
N THR A 82 -12.87 33.86 18.58
CA THR A 82 -13.40 35.21 18.26
C THR A 82 -12.67 35.94 17.13
N ASN A 83 -11.48 35.46 16.77
CA ASN A 83 -10.66 36.01 15.69
C ASN A 83 -10.71 35.06 14.50
N PHE A 84 -11.39 35.48 13.43
CA PHE A 84 -11.35 34.82 12.14
C PHE A 84 -10.13 35.30 11.36
N ARG A 85 -9.38 34.40 10.71
CA ARG A 85 -8.24 34.80 9.88
C ARG A 85 -8.41 34.32 8.45
N VAL A 86 -8.02 35.17 7.52
CA VAL A 86 -7.86 34.82 6.11
C VAL A 86 -6.38 34.95 5.80
N LEU A 87 -5.80 33.92 5.17
CA LEU A 87 -4.38 33.87 4.82
C LEU A 87 -4.22 33.53 3.34
N ARG A 88 -3.19 34.10 2.74
CA ARG A 88 -2.62 33.66 1.46
C ARG A 88 -1.24 33.10 1.74
N VAL A 89 -1.00 31.89 1.29
CA VAL A 89 0.23 31.14 1.53
C VAL A 89 0.83 30.76 0.18
N LYS A 90 2.05 31.19 -0.08
CA LYS A 90 2.83 30.80 -1.27
C LYS A 90 3.98 29.92 -0.84
N VAL A 91 4.09 28.76 -1.47
CA VAL A 91 5.18 27.81 -1.28
C VAL A 91 6.01 27.80 -2.56
N ALA A 92 7.26 28.25 -2.46
CA ALA A 92 8.14 28.43 -3.63
C ALA A 92 8.75 27.11 -4.12
N ASP A 93 8.85 26.97 -5.45
CA ASP A 93 9.42 25.85 -6.23
C ASP A 93 10.95 25.65 -6.03
N ASN A 94 11.66 26.68 -5.56
CA ASN A 94 13.14 26.72 -5.64
C ASN A 94 13.91 25.97 -4.53
N GLY A 95 13.31 25.01 -3.83
CA GLY A 95 13.99 24.21 -2.79
C GLY A 95 14.46 25.00 -1.56
N SER A 96 14.13 26.30 -1.46
CA SER A 96 14.55 27.18 -0.38
C SER A 96 13.71 27.05 0.90
N LYS A 97 12.69 26.17 0.91
CA LYS A 97 11.67 26.01 1.98
C LYS A 97 11.05 27.34 2.46
N LYS A 98 11.08 28.38 1.62
CA LYS A 98 10.58 29.71 1.98
C LYS A 98 9.08 29.79 1.71
N VAL A 99 8.30 29.92 2.77
CA VAL A 99 6.86 30.16 2.70
C VAL A 99 6.61 31.66 2.85
N GLU A 100 5.95 32.27 1.86
CA GLU A 100 5.49 33.66 1.96
C GLU A 100 4.03 33.66 2.43
N MET A 101 3.74 34.46 3.47
CA MET A 101 2.41 34.51 4.08
C MET A 101 1.92 35.94 4.21
N GLU A 102 0.72 36.18 3.71
CA GLU A 102 -0.07 37.40 3.92
C GLU A 102 -1.31 36.99 4.72
N ASN A 103 -1.66 37.72 5.78
CA ASN A 103 -2.84 37.40 6.59
C ASN A 103 -3.60 38.65 7.05
N GLN A 104 -4.89 38.47 7.30
CA GLN A 104 -5.75 39.48 7.90
C GLN A 104 -6.68 38.85 8.94
N ILE A 105 -6.88 39.57 10.05
CA ILE A 105 -7.76 39.17 11.14
C ILE A 105 -9.06 39.97 11.05
N TYR A 106 -10.18 39.26 11.13
CA TYR A 106 -11.53 39.81 11.20
C TYR A 106 -12.17 39.40 12.53
N ALA A 107 -12.80 40.35 13.21
CA ALA A 107 -13.58 40.05 14.40
C ALA A 107 -14.90 39.37 13.99
N ILE A 108 -15.35 38.40 14.79
CA ILE A 108 -16.71 37.86 14.70
C ILE A 108 -17.53 38.39 15.89
N PRO A 109 -18.49 39.27 15.65
CA PRO A 109 -19.45 39.72 16.66
C PRO A 109 -20.19 38.57 17.36
N GLU A 110 -20.46 38.71 18.66
CA GLU A 110 -21.08 37.66 19.50
C GLU A 110 -22.50 37.30 19.02
N ASP A 111 -23.23 38.27 18.47
CA ASP A 111 -24.54 38.08 17.86
C ASP A 111 -24.48 37.21 16.60
N LEU A 112 -23.37 37.23 15.83
CA LEU A 112 -23.17 36.30 14.72
C LEU A 112 -22.78 34.89 15.21
N MET A 113 -21.94 34.80 16.25
CA MET A 113 -21.55 33.51 16.85
C MET A 113 -22.76 32.74 17.43
N ARG A 114 -23.83 33.46 17.82
CA ARG A 114 -25.07 32.91 18.38
C ARG A 114 -26.30 33.11 17.48
N GLY A 115 -26.10 33.66 16.28
CA GLY A 115 -27.16 33.98 15.32
C GLY A 115 -27.50 32.80 14.41
N SER A 116 -27.85 33.09 13.16
CA SER A 116 -28.08 32.04 12.17
C SER A 116 -26.78 31.62 11.45
N GLY A 117 -26.69 30.35 11.07
CA GLY A 117 -25.59 29.85 10.24
C GLY A 117 -25.47 30.62 8.91
N ALA A 118 -26.59 31.00 8.30
CA ALA A 118 -26.59 31.79 7.07
C ALA A 118 -25.85 33.12 7.24
N GLN A 119 -26.11 33.85 8.33
CA GLN A 119 -25.42 35.11 8.62
C GLN A 119 -23.93 34.90 8.91
N LEU A 120 -23.57 33.84 9.63
CA LEU A 120 -22.16 33.51 9.90
C LEU A 120 -21.38 33.25 8.61
N PHE A 121 -21.90 32.40 7.71
CA PHE A 121 -21.22 32.07 6.46
C PHE A 121 -21.25 33.22 5.44
N ASP A 122 -22.30 34.06 5.44
CA ASP A 122 -22.32 35.31 4.66
C ASP A 122 -21.20 36.27 5.11
N HIS A 123 -20.99 36.42 6.43
CA HIS A 123 -19.88 37.21 6.99
C HIS A 123 -18.51 36.64 6.61
N ILE A 124 -18.32 35.33 6.70
CA ILE A 124 -17.08 34.66 6.27
C ILE A 124 -16.80 34.93 4.79
N ALA A 125 -17.82 34.81 3.93
CA ALA A 125 -17.70 35.08 2.50
C ALA A 125 -17.38 36.56 2.21
N GLU A 126 -17.92 37.50 2.99
CA GLU A 126 -17.61 38.93 2.90
C GLU A 126 -16.16 39.24 3.30
N CYS A 127 -15.68 38.68 4.41
CA CYS A 127 -14.29 38.81 4.83
C CYS A 127 -13.34 38.26 3.76
N LEU A 128 -13.63 37.09 3.19
CA LEU A 128 -12.83 36.50 2.12
C LEU A 128 -12.81 37.39 0.87
N ALA A 129 -13.96 37.92 0.44
CA ALA A 129 -14.05 38.83 -0.69
C ALA A 129 -13.20 40.09 -0.50
N SER A 130 -13.28 40.69 0.70
CA SER A 130 -12.51 41.88 1.07
C SER A 130 -11.00 41.60 1.01
N PHE A 131 -10.55 40.47 1.54
CA PHE A 131 -9.14 40.07 1.48
C PHE A 131 -8.65 39.86 0.04
N MET A 132 -9.44 39.16 -0.78
CA MET A 132 -9.10 38.91 -2.19
C MET A 132 -9.07 40.20 -3.03
N GLU A 133 -9.89 41.18 -2.69
CA GLU A 133 -9.91 42.49 -3.35
C GLU A 133 -8.66 43.31 -3.03
N GLN A 134 -8.27 43.35 -1.75
CA GLN A 134 -7.06 44.04 -1.30
C GLN A 134 -5.79 43.49 -1.96
N LEU A 135 -5.75 42.18 -2.20
CA LEU A 135 -4.62 41.51 -2.86
C LEU A 135 -4.74 41.42 -4.38
N GLN A 136 -5.84 41.91 -4.97
CA GLN A 136 -6.13 41.86 -6.41
C GLN A 136 -6.08 40.44 -6.99
N ILE A 137 -6.67 39.47 -6.27
CA ILE A 137 -6.68 38.04 -6.64
C ILE A 137 -8.09 37.47 -6.88
N LYS A 138 -9.13 38.31 -6.98
CA LYS A 138 -10.52 37.86 -7.23
C LYS A 138 -10.70 37.03 -8.51
N GLU A 139 -9.92 37.33 -9.54
CA GLU A 139 -9.93 36.60 -10.83
C GLU A 139 -9.19 35.25 -10.78
N LYS A 140 -8.41 34.99 -9.71
CA LYS A 140 -7.68 33.73 -9.55
C LYS A 140 -8.54 32.72 -8.81
N LYS A 141 -8.77 31.57 -9.41
CA LYS A 141 -9.35 30.41 -8.74
C LYS A 141 -8.28 29.67 -7.94
N LEU A 142 -7.98 30.18 -6.74
CA LEU A 142 -6.99 29.59 -5.84
C LEU A 142 -7.60 28.44 -5.02
N PRO A 143 -6.85 27.35 -4.78
CA PRO A 143 -7.26 26.32 -3.84
C PRO A 143 -7.31 26.88 -2.42
N LEU A 144 -8.36 26.52 -1.68
CA LEU A 144 -8.64 26.99 -0.34
C LEU A 144 -8.66 25.83 0.65
N GLY A 145 -7.84 25.96 1.69
CA GLY A 145 -7.93 25.16 2.91
C GLY A 145 -8.76 25.88 3.96
N PHE A 146 -9.60 25.16 4.69
CA PHE A 146 -10.41 25.72 5.75
C PHE A 146 -10.10 25.03 7.08
N THR A 147 -9.36 25.71 7.96
CA THR A 147 -9.28 25.32 9.36
C THR A 147 -10.59 25.66 10.08
N PHE A 148 -11.30 24.63 10.49
CA PHE A 148 -12.56 24.72 11.21
C PHE A 148 -12.46 23.92 12.51
N SER A 149 -12.21 24.62 13.62
CA SER A 149 -11.82 24.02 14.91
C SER A 149 -13.01 23.48 15.71
N PHE A 150 -13.86 22.65 15.10
CA PHE A 150 -15.00 22.03 15.75
C PHE A 150 -15.03 20.53 15.40
N PRO A 151 -15.72 19.71 16.23
CA PRO A 151 -15.90 18.29 15.94
C PRO A 151 -16.70 18.13 14.65
N CYS A 152 -16.07 17.55 13.63
CA CYS A 152 -16.69 17.31 12.33
C CYS A 152 -16.53 15.85 11.91
N TYR A 153 -17.60 15.31 11.35
CA TYR A 153 -17.55 14.05 10.62
C TYR A 153 -17.15 14.34 9.17
N GLN A 154 -16.19 13.59 8.64
CA GLN A 154 -15.71 13.73 7.26
C GLN A 154 -15.78 12.36 6.58
N THR A 155 -16.16 12.35 5.30
CA THR A 155 -16.05 11.16 4.43
C THR A 155 -14.94 11.34 3.38
N LYS A 156 -14.45 12.57 3.23
CA LYS A 156 -13.41 13.01 2.29
C LYS A 156 -12.89 14.39 2.73
N LEU A 157 -11.78 14.81 2.16
CA LEU A 157 -11.06 16.03 2.59
C LEU A 157 -11.86 17.33 2.35
N ASP A 158 -12.67 17.39 1.29
CA ASP A 158 -13.49 18.56 0.91
C ASP A 158 -14.92 18.54 1.46
N GLU A 159 -15.17 17.73 2.49
CA GLU A 159 -16.46 17.63 3.19
C GLU A 159 -16.24 17.67 4.69
N SER A 160 -17.11 18.39 5.41
CA SER A 160 -17.02 18.50 6.86
C SER A 160 -18.37 18.77 7.48
N ILE A 161 -18.99 17.73 8.04
CA ILE A 161 -20.30 17.79 8.68
C ILE A 161 -20.11 18.14 10.15
N LEU A 162 -20.56 19.32 10.57
CA LEU A 162 -20.47 19.72 11.97
C LEU A 162 -21.29 18.77 12.86
N VAL A 163 -20.64 18.13 13.84
CA VAL A 163 -21.33 17.25 14.79
C VAL A 163 -22.10 18.07 15.82
N ASN A 164 -21.39 18.94 16.53
CA ASN A 164 -21.95 19.85 17.51
C ASN A 164 -21.04 21.06 17.69
N TRP A 165 -21.62 22.21 18.02
CA TRP A 165 -20.84 23.36 18.43
C TRP A 165 -20.12 23.11 19.76
N THR A 166 -18.98 23.77 19.92
CA THR A 166 -18.20 23.82 21.17
C THR A 166 -17.75 25.26 21.44
N LYS A 167 -17.13 25.49 22.61
CA LYS A 167 -16.59 26.80 23.02
C LYS A 167 -17.71 27.86 23.14
N GLY A 168 -17.63 28.94 22.35
CA GLY A 168 -18.57 30.08 22.40
C GLY A 168 -19.57 30.16 21.25
N PHE A 169 -19.53 29.22 20.29
CA PHE A 169 -20.41 29.24 19.11
C PHE A 169 -21.71 28.48 19.37
N LYS A 170 -22.81 28.95 18.76
CA LYS A 170 -24.11 28.27 18.78
C LYS A 170 -25.01 28.69 17.60
N SER A 171 -24.41 28.94 16.43
CA SER A 171 -25.17 29.42 15.28
C SER A 171 -26.15 28.36 14.76
N SER A 172 -27.43 28.72 14.63
CA SER A 172 -28.49 27.77 14.29
C SER A 172 -28.43 27.30 12.83
N GLY A 173 -28.74 26.04 12.56
CA GLY A 173 -28.83 25.49 11.20
C GLY A 173 -27.50 25.09 10.56
N VAL A 174 -26.45 24.90 11.38
CA VAL A 174 -25.12 24.43 10.96
C VAL A 174 -24.85 22.99 11.43
N GLU A 175 -25.25 22.63 12.65
CA GLU A 175 -25.09 21.25 13.16
C GLU A 175 -25.82 20.24 12.26
N GLY A 176 -25.16 19.12 11.95
CA GLY A 176 -25.63 18.12 10.99
C GLY A 176 -25.57 18.55 9.53
N ARG A 177 -24.93 19.69 9.20
CA ARG A 177 -24.73 20.16 7.83
C ARG A 177 -23.26 20.19 7.48
N ASP A 178 -22.97 19.98 6.19
CA ASP A 178 -21.64 20.18 5.62
C ASP A 178 -21.31 21.69 5.54
N VAL A 179 -20.28 22.11 6.27
CA VAL A 179 -19.83 23.51 6.33
C VAL A 179 -19.22 23.99 5.01
N VAL A 180 -18.68 23.07 4.20
CA VAL A 180 -18.17 23.39 2.86
C VAL A 180 -19.34 23.80 1.95
N SER A 181 -20.42 23.01 1.96
CA SER A 181 -21.65 23.35 1.23
C SER A 181 -22.27 24.68 1.68
N LEU A 182 -22.24 24.98 2.98
CA LEU A 182 -22.72 26.28 3.50
C LEU A 182 -21.84 27.44 3.02
N LEU A 183 -20.52 27.31 3.06
CA LEU A 183 -19.60 28.33 2.57
C LEU A 183 -19.73 28.52 1.04
N ARG A 184 -19.77 27.43 0.26
CA ARG A 184 -20.03 27.46 -1.20
C ARG A 184 -21.37 28.14 -1.52
N LYS A 185 -22.39 27.98 -0.67
CA LYS A 185 -23.68 28.66 -0.84
C LYS A 185 -23.57 30.16 -0.59
N ALA A 186 -22.88 30.58 0.46
CA ALA A 186 -22.67 32.00 0.78
C ALA A 186 -21.86 32.71 -0.33
N ILE A 187 -20.81 32.07 -0.84
CA ILE A 187 -19.98 32.61 -1.93
C ILE A 187 -20.78 32.72 -3.24
N ARG A 188 -21.54 31.67 -3.61
CA ARG A 188 -22.43 31.72 -4.78
C ARG A 188 -23.51 32.78 -4.68
N LYS A 189 -24.04 33.02 -3.47
CA LYS A 189 -25.02 34.09 -3.22
C LYS A 189 -24.42 35.47 -3.46
N ARG A 190 -23.12 35.67 -3.19
CA ARG A 190 -22.42 36.92 -3.50
C ARG A 190 -22.13 37.08 -5.00
N GLY A 191 -21.56 36.05 -5.62
CA GLY A 191 -21.29 35.99 -7.06
C GLY A 191 -20.13 36.86 -7.58
N ASP A 192 -19.29 37.44 -6.70
CA ASP A 192 -18.19 38.34 -7.08
C ASP A 192 -16.79 37.68 -7.15
N PHE A 193 -16.68 36.38 -6.82
CA PHE A 193 -15.46 35.58 -6.96
C PHE A 193 -15.79 34.07 -6.90
N ASP A 194 -14.84 33.22 -7.31
CA ASP A 194 -14.94 31.76 -7.22
C ASP A 194 -13.71 31.19 -6.48
N ILE A 195 -13.93 30.11 -5.71
CA ILE A 195 -12.87 29.42 -4.96
C ILE A 195 -12.99 27.92 -5.11
N ASP A 196 -11.87 27.22 -5.02
CA ASP A 196 -11.85 25.77 -4.94
C ASP A 196 -11.56 25.32 -3.51
N ILE A 197 -12.59 24.96 -2.74
CA ILE A 197 -12.39 24.42 -1.39
C ILE A 197 -11.95 22.97 -1.52
N VAL A 198 -10.67 22.71 -1.23
CA VAL A 198 -10.02 21.41 -1.40
C VAL A 198 -9.94 20.64 -0.08
N ALA A 199 -9.82 21.36 1.04
CA ALA A 199 -9.64 20.73 2.34
C ALA A 199 -10.34 21.48 3.46
N VAL A 200 -10.94 20.73 4.38
CA VAL A 200 -11.32 21.21 5.72
C VAL A 200 -10.55 20.42 6.76
N VAL A 201 -9.93 21.12 7.71
CA VAL A 201 -9.09 20.51 8.74
C VAL A 201 -9.40 21.08 10.12
N ASN A 202 -9.14 20.29 11.16
CA ASN A 202 -9.13 20.79 12.54
C ASN A 202 -7.85 21.60 12.82
N ASP A 203 -7.87 22.49 13.82
CA ASP A 203 -6.69 23.28 14.20
C ASP A 203 -5.53 22.44 14.71
N THR A 204 -5.80 21.31 15.36
CA THR A 204 -4.78 20.32 15.73
C THR A 204 -4.03 19.82 14.49
N VAL A 205 -4.77 19.44 13.44
CA VAL A 205 -4.21 18.95 12.16
C VAL A 205 -3.42 20.07 11.49
N GLY A 206 -3.96 21.29 11.41
CA GLY A 206 -3.22 22.43 10.88
C GLY A 206 -1.95 22.73 11.68
N THR A 207 -1.95 22.56 12.99
CA THR A 207 -0.76 22.74 13.82
C THR A 207 0.29 21.66 13.55
N MET A 208 -0.13 20.39 13.45
CA MET A 208 0.74 19.28 13.10
C MET A 208 1.41 19.50 11.75
N MET A 209 0.64 19.92 10.74
CA MET A 209 1.09 20.12 9.37
C MET A 209 2.00 21.35 9.25
N THR A 210 1.71 22.41 10.01
CA THR A 210 2.58 23.59 10.10
C THR A 210 3.97 23.21 10.63
N CYS A 211 4.00 22.50 11.76
CA CYS A 211 5.26 22.07 12.37
C CYS A 211 5.94 20.95 11.59
N GLY A 212 5.17 20.12 10.89
CA GLY A 212 5.66 19.03 10.02
C GLY A 212 6.39 19.53 8.78
N TYR A 213 6.05 20.72 8.29
CA TYR A 213 6.79 21.39 7.24
C TYR A 213 8.22 21.77 7.69
N ASP A 214 8.35 22.23 8.93
CA ASP A 214 9.63 22.65 9.51
C ASP A 214 10.45 21.47 10.08
N ASP A 215 9.78 20.42 10.57
CA ASP A 215 10.37 19.19 11.12
C ASP A 215 9.57 17.95 10.71
N HIS A 216 10.11 17.17 9.78
CA HIS A 216 9.46 15.96 9.24
C HIS A 216 9.23 14.84 10.28
N ASN A 217 9.75 14.97 11.51
CA ASN A 217 9.41 14.04 12.61
C ASN A 217 8.11 14.41 13.32
N CYS A 218 7.40 15.46 12.90
CA CYS A 218 6.15 15.90 13.53
C CYS A 218 5.02 14.92 13.24
N GLU A 219 4.54 14.22 14.26
CA GLU A 219 3.47 13.23 14.14
C GLU A 219 2.27 13.51 15.04
N VAL A 220 2.34 14.60 15.82
CA VAL A 220 1.30 15.01 16.77
C VAL A 220 1.07 16.52 16.66
N GLY A 221 -0.20 16.92 16.55
CA GLY A 221 -0.63 18.31 16.71
C GLY A 221 -1.38 18.49 18.01
N LEU A 222 -0.95 19.42 18.85
CA LEU A 222 -1.51 19.69 20.18
C LEU A 222 -2.02 21.13 20.28
N ILE A 223 -3.26 21.29 20.74
CA ILE A 223 -3.86 22.57 21.07
C ILE A 223 -4.10 22.67 22.57
N VAL A 224 -3.58 23.74 23.19
CA VAL A 224 -3.90 24.15 24.57
C VAL A 224 -4.14 25.65 24.60
N GLY A 225 -5.37 26.05 24.25
CA GLY A 225 -5.81 27.44 24.12
C GLY A 225 -7.15 27.67 24.80
N THR A 226 -8.11 28.24 24.07
CA THR A 226 -9.51 28.36 24.54
C THR A 226 -10.10 26.98 24.85
N GLY A 227 -9.90 26.04 23.93
CA GLY A 227 -10.14 24.60 24.13
C GLY A 227 -8.83 23.83 24.28
N SER A 228 -8.94 22.51 24.41
CA SER A 228 -7.80 21.61 24.30
C SER A 228 -8.15 20.39 23.48
N ASN A 229 -7.31 20.08 22.50
CA ASN A 229 -7.46 18.93 21.62
C ASN A 229 -6.09 18.42 21.14
N ALA A 230 -6.04 17.20 20.62
CA ALA A 230 -4.87 16.68 19.91
C ALA A 230 -5.26 15.86 18.67
N CYS A 231 -4.33 15.76 17.74
CA CYS A 231 -4.35 14.83 16.63
C CYS A 231 -3.00 14.12 16.50
N TYR A 232 -2.97 12.97 15.86
CA TYR A 232 -1.73 12.25 15.54
C TYR A 232 -1.85 11.37 14.30
N MET A 233 -0.73 10.95 13.73
CA MET A 233 -0.70 9.98 12.63
C MET A 233 -0.89 8.55 13.14
N GLU A 234 -2.01 7.91 12.76
CA GLU A 234 -2.34 6.51 13.06
C GLU A 234 -2.17 5.64 11.80
N ASP A 235 -1.91 4.34 11.98
CA ASP A 235 -1.84 3.41 10.86
C ASP A 235 -3.25 3.08 10.35
N MET A 236 -3.45 3.08 9.03
CA MET A 236 -4.77 2.83 8.41
C MET A 236 -5.42 1.52 8.87
N ARG A 237 -4.61 0.46 9.02
CA ARG A 237 -5.03 -0.85 9.55
C ARG A 237 -5.64 -0.84 10.96
N HIS A 238 -5.51 0.25 11.72
CA HIS A 238 -6.10 0.39 13.05
C HIS A 238 -7.34 1.30 13.03
N ILE A 239 -7.78 1.77 11.86
CA ILE A 239 -8.90 2.71 11.71
C ILE A 239 -10.05 1.97 11.04
N ASP A 240 -10.82 1.21 11.81
CA ASP A 240 -11.92 0.40 11.29
C ASP A 240 -13.04 1.25 10.63
N LEU A 241 -13.06 2.55 10.93
CA LEU A 241 -14.04 3.52 10.40
C LEU A 241 -13.79 3.93 8.95
N VAL A 242 -12.63 3.59 8.37
CA VAL A 242 -12.26 3.94 7.00
C VAL A 242 -11.80 2.69 6.27
N GLU A 243 -12.35 2.46 5.07
CA GLU A 243 -11.88 1.35 4.24
C GLU A 243 -10.43 1.54 3.79
N GLY A 244 -9.65 0.47 3.89
CA GLY A 244 -8.25 0.40 3.50
C GLY A 244 -7.31 0.27 4.71
N ASP A 245 -6.20 -0.42 4.50
CA ASP A 245 -5.18 -0.71 5.53
C ASP A 245 -3.79 -0.19 5.18
N GLU A 246 -3.64 0.42 4.00
CA GLU A 246 -2.37 0.90 3.48
C GLU A 246 -2.07 2.35 3.92
N GLY A 247 -0.86 2.57 4.44
CA GLY A 247 -0.38 3.89 4.82
C GLY A 247 -0.87 4.35 6.20
N ARG A 248 -0.92 5.67 6.39
CA ARG A 248 -1.30 6.32 7.65
C ARG A 248 -2.37 7.37 7.40
N MET A 249 -3.10 7.73 8.44
CA MET A 249 -4.02 8.87 8.42
C MET A 249 -3.93 9.62 9.74
N CYS A 250 -3.98 10.95 9.67
CA CYS A 250 -4.13 11.77 10.84
C CYS A 250 -5.52 11.56 11.47
N ILE A 251 -5.56 11.28 12.77
CA ILE A 251 -6.77 11.15 13.55
C ILE A 251 -6.94 12.38 14.43
N ASN A 252 -8.08 13.04 14.32
CA ASN A 252 -8.52 14.07 15.26
C ASN A 252 -9.18 13.38 16.46
N MET A 253 -8.56 13.46 17.64
CA MET A 253 -9.00 12.68 18.78
C MET A 253 -10.32 13.18 19.38
N GLU A 254 -10.55 14.50 19.31
CA GLU A 254 -11.58 15.19 20.11
C GLU A 254 -11.50 14.80 21.59
N TRP A 255 -10.28 14.85 22.14
CA TRP A 255 -9.98 14.31 23.48
C TRP A 255 -10.65 15.08 24.62
N GLY A 256 -11.27 16.23 24.32
CA GLY A 256 -11.91 17.08 25.32
C GLY A 256 -13.09 16.40 25.99
N ALA A 257 -13.73 15.46 25.28
CA ALA A 257 -14.85 14.64 25.73
C ALA A 257 -14.44 13.44 26.60
N PHE A 258 -13.13 13.21 26.82
CA PHE A 258 -12.68 12.14 27.69
C PHE A 258 -13.32 12.26 29.09
N GLY A 259 -13.85 11.17 29.63
CA GLY A 259 -14.56 11.18 30.91
C GLY A 259 -16.03 11.58 30.87
N ASP A 260 -16.57 11.98 29.71
CA ASP A 260 -18.01 12.30 29.55
C ASP A 260 -18.93 11.11 29.89
N ASP A 261 -18.40 9.89 29.84
CA ASP A 261 -19.08 8.64 30.23
C ASP A 261 -18.96 8.31 31.74
N GLY A 262 -18.27 9.15 32.52
CA GLY A 262 -18.04 8.98 33.94
C GLY A 262 -16.71 8.33 34.31
N SER A 263 -15.87 7.94 33.34
CA SER A 263 -14.58 7.28 33.56
C SER A 263 -13.53 8.13 34.32
N LEU A 264 -13.77 9.44 34.47
CA LEU A 264 -12.94 10.37 35.25
C LEU A 264 -13.64 10.92 36.51
N SER A 265 -14.74 10.31 36.94
CA SER A 265 -15.54 10.81 38.06
C SER A 265 -14.79 10.83 39.40
N ASP A 266 -13.79 9.95 39.56
CA ASP A 266 -12.93 9.80 40.73
C ASP A 266 -11.90 10.93 40.88
N ILE A 267 -11.44 11.51 39.76
CA ILE A 267 -10.48 12.63 39.77
C ILE A 267 -11.15 14.00 39.71
N ARG A 268 -12.44 14.06 39.36
CA ARG A 268 -13.22 15.30 39.33
C ARG A 268 -13.60 15.74 40.74
N THR A 269 -13.31 17.00 41.03
CA THR A 269 -13.64 17.65 42.31
C THR A 269 -15.03 18.29 42.29
N GLU A 270 -15.48 18.81 43.43
CA GLU A 270 -16.73 19.60 43.49
C GLU A 270 -16.66 20.84 42.60
N PHE A 271 -15.48 21.47 42.49
CA PHE A 271 -15.24 22.64 41.65
C PHE A 271 -15.43 22.32 40.16
N ASP A 272 -14.98 21.14 39.74
CA ASP A 272 -15.15 20.64 38.36
C ASP A 272 -16.60 20.29 38.03
N ARG A 273 -17.42 19.99 39.04
CA ARG A 273 -18.87 19.77 38.87
C ARG A 273 -19.61 21.11 38.80
N GLU A 274 -19.23 22.09 39.62
CA GLU A 274 -19.83 23.43 39.61
C GLU A 274 -19.58 24.16 38.28
N ILE A 275 -18.35 24.15 37.78
CA ILE A 275 -18.03 24.79 36.49
C ILE A 275 -18.76 24.12 35.31
N ASP A 276 -18.98 22.82 35.39
CA ASP A 276 -19.69 22.02 34.39
C ASP A 276 -21.19 22.32 34.38
N MET A 277 -21.85 22.35 35.55
CA MET A 277 -23.25 22.73 35.69
C MET A 277 -23.52 24.16 35.17
N GLY A 278 -22.57 25.08 35.36
CA GLY A 278 -22.67 26.43 34.84
C GLY A 278 -22.35 26.56 33.35
N SER A 279 -21.78 25.56 32.67
CA SER A 279 -21.28 25.72 31.29
C SER A 279 -22.39 25.77 30.24
N LEU A 280 -22.04 26.14 29.00
CA LEU A 280 -22.96 26.11 27.85
C LEU A 280 -23.34 24.68 27.43
N ASN A 281 -22.58 23.68 27.91
CA ASN A 281 -22.64 22.28 27.56
C ASN A 281 -22.45 21.39 28.80
N PRO A 282 -23.38 21.38 29.77
CA PRO A 282 -23.28 20.55 30.96
C PRO A 282 -23.16 19.06 30.63
N GLY A 283 -22.28 18.35 31.34
CA GLY A 283 -22.04 16.91 31.13
C GLY A 283 -21.23 16.58 29.87
N LYS A 284 -20.66 17.59 29.20
CA LYS A 284 -19.84 17.44 28.00
C LYS A 284 -18.49 18.12 28.13
N GLN A 285 -17.51 17.63 27.38
CA GLN A 285 -16.14 18.18 27.34
C GLN A 285 -15.50 18.21 28.74
N LEU A 286 -15.73 17.19 29.56
CA LEU A 286 -15.34 17.20 30.97
C LEU A 286 -13.83 17.26 31.18
N PHE A 287 -13.05 16.58 30.33
CA PHE A 287 -11.59 16.66 30.36
C PHE A 287 -11.07 18.03 29.93
N GLU A 288 -11.65 18.62 28.86
CA GLU A 288 -11.30 19.96 28.42
C GLU A 288 -11.53 21.01 29.52
N LYS A 289 -12.63 20.90 30.28
CA LYS A 289 -12.97 21.81 31.40
C LYS A 289 -11.95 21.79 32.53
N MET A 290 -11.18 20.71 32.68
CA MET A 290 -10.10 20.61 33.66
C MET A 290 -8.76 21.15 33.16
N ILE A 291 -8.65 21.46 31.85
CA ILE A 291 -7.38 21.79 31.19
C ILE A 291 -7.37 23.20 30.60
N SER A 292 -8.36 23.54 29.78
CA SER A 292 -8.22 24.64 28.82
C SER A 292 -8.38 26.04 29.42
N GLY A 293 -7.96 27.03 28.64
CA GLY A 293 -7.94 28.43 29.05
C GLY A 293 -9.32 29.09 29.17
N MET A 294 -10.38 28.51 28.61
CA MET A 294 -11.74 29.02 28.84
C MET A 294 -12.22 28.79 30.28
N TYR A 295 -11.71 27.74 30.95
CA TYR A 295 -12.23 27.26 32.22
C TYR A 295 -11.27 27.49 33.40
N MET A 296 -9.96 27.55 33.14
CA MET A 296 -8.94 27.64 34.18
C MET A 296 -9.12 28.83 35.14
N GLY A 297 -9.37 30.03 34.63
CA GLY A 297 -9.61 31.22 35.46
C GLY A 297 -10.90 31.12 36.30
N GLU A 298 -11.98 30.62 35.70
CA GLU A 298 -13.25 30.43 36.40
C GLU A 298 -13.14 29.37 37.50
N LEU A 299 -12.36 28.31 37.27
CA LEU A 299 -12.09 27.30 38.29
C LEU A 299 -11.37 27.90 39.51
N VAL A 300 -10.39 28.79 39.28
CA VAL A 300 -9.73 29.54 40.36
C VAL A 300 -10.73 30.44 41.10
N ARG A 301 -11.62 31.15 40.39
CA ARG A 301 -12.66 31.98 41.00
C ARG A 301 -13.58 31.17 41.92
N ILE A 302 -14.05 30.02 41.47
CA ILE A 302 -14.95 29.15 42.25
C ILE A 302 -14.25 28.70 43.54
N ILE A 303 -12.97 28.31 43.45
CA ILE A 303 -12.17 27.94 44.64
C ILE A 303 -12.06 29.13 45.60
N LEU A 304 -11.73 30.32 45.10
CA LEU A 304 -11.62 31.53 45.92
C LEU A 304 -12.95 31.88 46.61
N VAL A 305 -14.07 31.76 45.91
CA VAL A 305 -15.41 31.99 46.49
C VAL A 305 -15.71 30.99 47.60
N LYS A 306 -15.40 29.71 47.41
CA LYS A 306 -15.63 28.68 48.43
C LYS A 306 -14.74 28.91 49.65
N MET A 307 -13.44 29.14 49.45
CA MET A 307 -12.50 29.42 50.54
C MET A 307 -12.87 30.71 51.30
N ALA A 308 -13.39 31.74 50.61
CA ALA A 308 -13.89 32.94 51.24
C ALA A 308 -15.15 32.64 52.09
N LYS A 309 -16.11 31.85 51.59
CA LYS A 309 -17.28 31.43 52.38
C LYS A 309 -16.93 30.64 53.65
N GLU A 310 -15.79 29.95 53.62
CA GLU A 310 -15.25 29.18 54.74
C GLU A 310 -14.27 30.00 55.61
N GLU A 311 -14.19 31.32 55.39
CA GLU A 311 -13.33 32.26 56.13
C GLU A 311 -11.83 31.93 56.08
N LEU A 312 -11.38 31.21 55.03
CA LEU A 312 -9.99 30.81 54.83
C LEU A 312 -9.14 31.86 54.09
N VAL A 313 -9.81 32.77 53.36
CA VAL A 313 -9.23 33.90 52.64
C VAL A 313 -10.14 35.12 52.75
N PHE A 314 -9.55 36.30 52.60
CA PHE A 314 -10.24 37.60 52.56
C PHE A 314 -11.10 37.91 53.79
N ASP A 315 -10.80 37.31 54.95
CA ASP A 315 -11.60 37.43 56.19
C ASP A 315 -13.10 37.17 55.97
N GLY A 316 -13.45 36.24 55.08
CA GLY A 316 -14.85 35.91 54.79
C GLY A 316 -15.53 36.81 53.75
N ARG A 317 -14.85 37.84 53.24
CA ARG A 317 -15.45 38.87 52.40
C ARG A 317 -15.74 38.36 50.98
N LEU A 318 -17.00 38.53 50.57
CA LEU A 318 -17.46 38.29 49.21
C LEU A 318 -17.86 39.62 48.54
N THR A 319 -17.45 39.82 47.30
CA THR A 319 -17.80 40.99 46.48
C THR A 319 -18.66 40.58 45.29
N PRO A 320 -19.49 41.50 44.74
CA PRO A 320 -20.24 41.22 43.52
C PRO A 320 -19.34 40.76 42.36
N ASP A 321 -18.17 41.38 42.19
CA ASP A 321 -17.22 41.01 41.15
C ASP A 321 -16.60 39.62 41.35
N LEU A 322 -16.27 39.23 42.60
CA LEU A 322 -15.78 37.88 42.89
C LEU A 322 -16.87 36.82 42.65
N LEU A 323 -18.13 37.15 42.94
CA LEU A 323 -19.27 36.27 42.71
C LEU A 323 -19.68 36.18 41.23
N THR A 324 -19.30 37.16 40.42
CA THR A 324 -19.67 37.21 39.01
C THR A 324 -18.80 36.26 38.18
N ARG A 325 -19.46 35.33 37.49
CA ARG A 325 -18.82 34.36 36.61
C ARG A 325 -17.98 35.05 35.53
N GLY A 326 -16.79 34.54 35.28
CA GLY A 326 -15.90 35.03 34.22
C GLY A 326 -15.11 36.29 34.56
N HIS A 327 -15.34 36.93 35.71
CA HIS A 327 -14.55 38.10 36.13
C HIS A 327 -13.12 37.76 36.54
N PHE A 328 -12.79 36.48 36.77
CA PHE A 328 -11.41 36.01 36.94
C PHE A 328 -10.94 35.24 35.70
N GLU A 329 -10.21 35.90 34.81
CA GLU A 329 -9.78 35.31 33.55
C GLU A 329 -8.46 34.51 33.66
N THR A 330 -8.24 33.55 32.76
CA THR A 330 -6.98 32.76 32.71
C THR A 330 -5.72 33.61 32.49
N ARG A 331 -5.84 34.79 31.88
CA ARG A 331 -4.72 35.74 31.79
C ARG A 331 -4.25 36.22 33.17
N PHE A 332 -5.14 36.26 34.16
CA PHE A 332 -4.81 36.61 35.55
C PHE A 332 -4.02 35.49 36.22
N VAL A 333 -4.41 34.22 36.02
CA VAL A 333 -3.63 33.04 36.47
C VAL A 333 -2.19 33.13 35.95
N SER A 334 -2.04 33.39 34.65
CA SER A 334 -0.72 33.53 34.02
C SER A 334 0.10 34.70 34.56
N ALA A 335 -0.55 35.82 34.90
CA ALA A 335 0.12 37.00 35.46
C ALA A 335 0.57 36.77 36.92
N ILE A 336 -0.27 36.10 37.72
CA ILE A 336 -0.03 35.78 39.14
C ILE A 336 1.10 34.75 39.30
N GLU A 337 1.31 33.88 38.32
CA GLU A 337 2.37 32.87 38.37
C GLU A 337 3.73 33.34 37.83
N LYS A 338 3.89 34.62 37.48
CA LYS A 338 5.21 35.18 37.11
C LYS A 338 6.15 35.21 38.32
N GLU A 339 7.41 34.81 38.12
CA GLU A 339 8.38 34.62 39.22
C GLU A 339 8.67 35.91 40.01
N GLN A 340 8.81 37.06 39.36
CA GLN A 340 9.19 38.31 40.03
C GLN A 340 8.01 39.21 40.42
N GLU A 341 6.93 39.20 39.64
CA GLU A 341 5.80 40.14 39.80
C GLU A 341 4.51 39.47 40.29
N GLY A 342 4.52 38.15 40.46
CA GLY A 342 3.30 37.36 40.66
C GLY A 342 2.44 37.79 41.84
N LEU A 343 3.05 38.02 43.01
CA LEU A 343 2.34 38.48 44.21
C LEU A 343 1.80 39.90 44.08
N ASN A 344 2.55 40.79 43.40
CA ASN A 344 2.09 42.15 43.11
C ASN A 344 0.89 42.13 42.15
N LYS A 345 0.91 41.25 41.14
CA LYS A 345 -0.23 41.03 40.24
C LYS A 345 -1.42 40.42 40.97
N ALA A 346 -1.21 39.49 41.89
CA ALA A 346 -2.27 38.94 42.73
C ALA A 346 -2.98 40.06 43.50
N ARG A 347 -2.22 40.92 44.19
CA ARG A 347 -2.77 42.10 44.88
C ARG A 347 -3.55 43.01 43.93
N GLU A 348 -2.96 43.40 42.80
CA GLU A 348 -3.61 44.28 41.80
C GLU A 348 -4.95 43.70 41.31
N ILE A 349 -4.99 42.41 40.99
CA ILE A 349 -6.18 41.74 40.45
C ILE A 349 -7.24 41.57 41.53
N LEU A 350 -6.87 41.13 42.74
CA LEU A 350 -7.80 40.97 43.84
C LEU A 350 -8.41 42.32 44.26
N THR A 351 -7.62 43.40 44.30
CA THR A 351 -8.14 44.74 44.55
C THR A 351 -9.13 45.20 43.46
N ARG A 352 -8.88 44.86 42.19
CA ARG A 352 -9.83 45.14 41.10
C ARG A 352 -11.16 44.40 41.23
N LEU A 353 -11.18 43.27 41.94
CA LEU A 353 -12.40 42.54 42.27
C LEU A 353 -13.11 43.11 43.52
N GLY A 354 -12.68 44.29 44.01
CA GLY A 354 -13.28 44.98 45.15
C GLY A 354 -12.87 44.43 46.52
N LEU A 355 -11.83 43.58 46.57
CA LEU A 355 -11.27 43.03 47.81
C LEU A 355 -10.15 43.93 48.35
N ASP A 356 -9.80 43.75 49.62
CA ASP A 356 -8.63 44.36 50.25
C ASP A 356 -7.67 43.26 50.69
N PRO A 357 -6.83 42.72 49.78
CA PRO A 357 -6.11 41.47 50.01
C PRO A 357 -4.88 41.65 50.92
N THR A 358 -4.79 40.81 51.94
CA THR A 358 -3.59 40.66 52.77
C THR A 358 -2.43 40.04 51.96
N PRO A 359 -1.16 40.18 52.40
CA PRO A 359 -0.05 39.42 51.81
C PRO A 359 -0.32 37.91 51.77
N GLU A 360 -0.94 37.36 52.81
CA GLU A 360 -1.32 35.96 52.96
C GLU A 360 -2.37 35.56 51.92
N ASP A 361 -3.38 36.40 51.66
CA ASP A 361 -4.37 36.18 50.60
C ASP A 361 -3.73 36.14 49.21
N CYS A 362 -2.72 36.98 48.97
CA CYS A 362 -1.99 37.00 47.71
C CYS A 362 -1.18 35.70 47.53
N VAL A 363 -0.54 35.20 48.59
CA VAL A 363 0.18 33.92 48.59
C VAL A 363 -0.78 32.76 48.39
N ALA A 364 -1.93 32.75 49.08
CA ALA A 364 -2.96 31.73 48.92
C ALA A 364 -3.50 31.71 47.49
N THR A 365 -3.85 32.87 46.93
CA THR A 365 -4.34 33.01 45.56
C THR A 365 -3.31 32.54 44.54
N GLN A 366 -2.03 32.90 44.72
CA GLN A 366 -0.95 32.42 43.88
C GLN A 366 -0.81 30.91 43.97
N ARG A 367 -0.92 30.32 45.17
CA ARG A 367 -0.83 28.88 45.35
C ARG A 367 -2.00 28.14 44.69
N ILE A 368 -3.22 28.67 44.79
CA ILE A 368 -4.40 28.13 44.09
C ILE A 368 -4.17 28.13 42.57
N CYS A 369 -3.69 29.25 42.02
CA CYS A 369 -3.34 29.35 40.59
C CYS A 369 -2.35 28.25 40.18
N GLN A 370 -1.27 28.09 40.96
CA GLN A 370 -0.25 27.06 40.72
C GLN A 370 -0.82 25.64 40.76
N VAL A 371 -1.69 25.31 41.73
CA VAL A 371 -2.30 23.98 41.84
C VAL A 371 -3.18 23.69 40.62
N VAL A 372 -4.05 24.64 40.25
CA VAL A 372 -4.97 24.49 39.11
C VAL A 372 -4.22 24.36 37.79
N SER A 373 -3.26 25.25 37.51
CA SER A 373 -2.50 25.21 36.25
C SER A 373 -1.53 24.03 36.17
N THR A 374 -0.99 23.57 37.32
CA THR A 374 -0.17 22.34 37.37
C THR A 374 -1.02 21.11 37.09
N ARG A 375 -2.22 21.01 37.67
CA ARG A 375 -3.16 19.92 37.38
C ARG A 375 -3.49 19.87 35.88
N SER A 376 -3.81 21.01 35.29
CA SER A 376 -4.08 21.13 33.85
C SER A 376 -2.91 20.62 33.00
N ALA A 377 -1.68 21.07 33.29
CA ALA A 377 -0.47 20.61 32.59
C ALA A 377 -0.21 19.11 32.78
N ASN A 378 -0.48 18.57 33.97
CA ASN A 378 -0.31 17.15 34.28
C ASN A 378 -1.32 16.28 33.52
N LEU A 379 -2.60 16.65 33.50
CA LEU A 379 -3.64 15.93 32.76
C LEU A 379 -3.37 15.93 31.25
N CYS A 380 -3.02 17.09 30.69
CA CYS A 380 -2.63 17.20 29.28
C CYS A 380 -1.38 16.34 28.96
N GLY A 381 -0.41 16.31 29.88
CA GLY A 381 0.77 15.45 29.77
C GLY A 381 0.44 13.96 29.80
N ALA A 382 -0.46 13.52 30.69
CA ALA A 382 -0.88 12.12 30.80
C ALA A 382 -1.59 11.59 29.54
N ALA A 383 -2.50 12.39 28.98
CA ALA A 383 -3.16 12.06 27.70
C ALA A 383 -2.16 12.03 26.54
N LEU A 384 -1.23 12.99 26.47
CA LEU A 384 -0.17 12.98 25.46
C LEU A 384 0.76 11.76 25.59
N CYS A 385 1.02 11.28 26.81
CA CYS A 385 1.81 10.05 27.00
C CYS A 385 1.13 8.82 26.38
N ALA A 386 -0.19 8.72 26.45
CA ALA A 386 -0.90 7.61 25.80
C ALA A 386 -0.76 7.67 24.28
N VAL A 387 -0.86 8.86 23.69
CA VAL A 387 -0.63 9.08 22.23
C VAL A 387 0.78 8.67 21.82
N LEU A 388 1.79 9.13 22.56
CA LEU A 388 3.19 8.81 22.27
C LEU A 388 3.47 7.31 22.43
N ARG A 389 2.88 6.66 23.45
CA ARG A 389 2.97 5.21 23.64
C ARG A 389 2.37 4.46 22.45
N ARG A 390 1.18 4.88 21.99
CA ARG A 390 0.54 4.33 20.79
C ARG A 390 1.42 4.45 19.54
N ILE A 391 2.01 5.61 19.29
CA ILE A 391 2.92 5.82 18.15
C ILE A 391 4.16 4.91 18.26
N LYS A 392 4.72 4.76 19.47
CA LYS A 392 5.87 3.87 19.73
C LYS A 392 5.51 2.42 19.39
N GLU A 393 4.36 1.95 19.84
CA GLU A 393 3.85 0.59 19.61
C GLU A 393 3.58 0.35 18.12
N ASN A 394 2.94 1.29 17.42
CA ASN A 394 2.67 1.21 15.98
C ASN A 394 3.96 1.04 15.16
N LYS A 395 5.01 1.77 15.53
CA LYS A 395 6.34 1.69 14.90
C LYS A 395 7.13 0.45 15.29
N GLY A 396 6.75 -0.25 16.35
CA GLY A 396 7.47 -1.43 16.85
C GLY A 396 8.90 -1.13 17.30
N VAL A 397 9.14 0.05 17.90
CA VAL A 397 10.48 0.51 18.30
C VAL A 397 10.65 0.58 19.81
N ASP A 398 11.84 0.23 20.31
CA ASP A 398 12.17 0.32 21.74
C ASP A 398 12.28 1.75 22.24
N ARG A 399 12.70 2.68 21.38
CA ARG A 399 12.82 4.11 21.68
C ARG A 399 12.14 4.92 20.58
N LEU A 400 11.29 5.85 20.98
CA LEU A 400 10.57 6.72 20.03
C LEU A 400 11.28 8.07 19.96
N ARG A 401 11.59 8.53 18.75
CA ARG A 401 11.92 9.93 18.46
C ARG A 401 10.78 10.54 17.66
N THR A 402 10.20 11.62 18.15
CA THR A 402 9.07 12.28 17.48
C THR A 402 8.98 13.75 17.87
N THR A 403 8.26 14.53 17.08
CA THR A 403 7.99 15.94 17.31
C THR A 403 6.49 16.17 17.54
N VAL A 404 6.18 17.00 18.53
CA VAL A 404 4.83 17.49 18.84
C VAL A 404 4.76 18.97 18.45
N GLY A 405 3.97 19.28 17.42
CA GLY A 405 3.60 20.65 17.09
C GLY A 405 2.56 21.18 18.07
N VAL A 406 2.79 22.35 18.65
CA VAL A 406 1.92 22.91 19.70
C VAL A 406 1.48 24.34 19.35
N ASP A 407 0.19 24.60 19.53
CA ASP A 407 -0.40 25.93 19.51
C ASP A 407 -1.38 26.10 20.69
N GLY A 408 -1.84 27.33 20.91
CA GLY A 408 -2.80 27.70 21.94
C GLY A 408 -2.25 28.73 22.92
N THR A 409 -3.15 29.62 23.34
CA THR A 409 -2.82 30.78 24.18
C THR A 409 -2.30 30.41 25.56
N VAL A 410 -2.78 29.32 26.18
CA VAL A 410 -2.31 28.85 27.49
C VAL A 410 -0.88 28.35 27.37
N TYR A 411 -0.59 27.46 26.42
CA TYR A 411 0.77 26.94 26.22
C TYR A 411 1.79 28.04 25.89
N LYS A 412 1.39 29.02 25.07
CA LYS A 412 2.27 30.12 24.64
C LYS A 412 2.49 31.18 25.71
N LYS A 413 1.45 31.57 26.47
CA LYS A 413 1.50 32.75 27.35
C LYS A 413 1.69 32.42 28.84
N HIS A 414 1.34 31.22 29.29
CA HIS A 414 1.50 30.85 30.70
C HIS A 414 2.97 30.52 31.02
N PRO A 415 3.58 31.15 32.06
CA PRO A 415 5.03 31.08 32.27
C PRO A 415 5.56 29.67 32.54
N HIS A 416 4.77 28.81 33.20
CA HIS A 416 5.21 27.48 33.64
C HIS A 416 4.58 26.30 32.90
N PHE A 417 3.57 26.54 32.05
CA PHE A 417 2.71 25.45 31.55
C PHE A 417 3.48 24.46 30.67
N ALA A 418 4.16 24.98 29.64
CA ALA A 418 4.97 24.18 28.74
C ALA A 418 6.03 23.35 29.49
N ARG A 419 6.74 23.99 30.44
CA ARG A 419 7.76 23.31 31.26
C ARG A 419 7.17 22.17 32.09
N ARG A 420 6.01 22.37 32.71
CA ARG A 420 5.33 21.35 33.54
C ARG A 420 4.86 20.17 32.69
N LEU A 421 4.18 20.43 31.57
CA LEU A 421 3.73 19.40 30.64
C LEU A 421 4.90 18.53 30.14
N GLN A 422 5.96 19.18 29.65
CA GLN A 422 7.14 18.47 29.16
C GLN A 422 7.82 17.64 30.26
N LYS A 423 7.81 18.12 31.52
CA LYS A 423 8.36 17.36 32.64
C LYS A 423 7.56 16.08 32.90
N VAL A 424 6.23 16.14 32.82
CA VAL A 424 5.36 14.96 32.98
C VAL A 424 5.65 13.93 31.90
N VAL A 425 5.71 14.35 30.63
CA VAL A 425 6.02 13.45 29.51
C VAL A 425 7.38 12.77 29.70
N ARG A 426 8.42 13.52 30.08
CA ARG A 426 9.76 12.94 30.35
C ARG A 426 9.78 11.98 31.54
N ARG A 427 8.93 12.20 32.55
CA ARG A 427 8.85 11.31 33.73
C ARG A 427 8.12 10.00 33.41
N LEU A 428 6.99 10.07 32.71
CA LEU A 428 6.17 8.89 32.41
C LEU A 428 6.67 8.08 31.21
N LEU A 429 7.41 8.70 30.29
CA LEU A 429 7.97 8.04 29.10
C LEU A 429 9.47 8.36 28.93
N PRO A 430 10.34 7.79 29.79
CA PRO A 430 11.79 8.04 29.72
C PRO A 430 12.43 7.55 28.40
N ASP A 431 11.81 6.56 27.73
CA ASP A 431 12.31 5.99 26.47
C ASP A 431 11.89 6.77 25.22
N CYS A 432 11.16 7.88 25.37
CA CYS A 432 10.69 8.72 24.28
C CYS A 432 11.44 10.06 24.24
N GLU A 433 12.16 10.31 23.15
CA GLU A 433 12.77 11.60 22.84
C GLU A 433 11.77 12.48 22.10
N VAL A 434 11.09 13.36 22.85
CA VAL A 434 10.01 14.21 22.34
C VAL A 434 10.47 15.65 22.20
N ARG A 435 10.45 16.17 20.97
CA ARG A 435 10.67 17.59 20.68
C ARG A 435 9.34 18.32 20.62
N PHE A 436 9.23 19.48 21.27
CA PHE A 436 8.04 20.34 21.20
C PHE A 436 8.34 21.57 20.36
N ILE A 437 7.63 21.75 19.25
CA ILE A 437 7.77 22.92 18.37
C ILE A 437 6.52 23.79 18.50
N ARG A 438 6.71 25.10 18.64
CA ARG A 438 5.60 26.05 18.68
C ARG A 438 5.25 26.45 17.25
N SER A 439 3.97 26.40 16.88
CA SER A 439 3.51 27.02 15.64
C SER A 439 3.43 28.54 15.86
N GLU A 440 4.33 29.32 15.26
CA GLU A 440 4.30 30.79 15.37
C GLU A 440 3.17 31.39 14.52
N ASP A 441 3.00 30.90 13.29
CA ASP A 441 2.05 31.41 12.30
C ASP A 441 0.62 30.85 12.48
N GLY A 442 0.44 29.89 13.39
CA GLY A 442 -0.83 29.28 13.75
C GLY A 442 -1.35 28.24 12.76
N SER A 443 -2.57 27.77 12.98
CA SER A 443 -3.17 26.66 12.22
C SER A 443 -3.48 26.99 10.75
N GLY A 444 -3.57 28.29 10.40
CA GLY A 444 -3.82 28.77 9.04
C GLY A 444 -2.75 28.37 8.02
N LYS A 445 -1.45 28.39 8.38
CA LYS A 445 -0.36 27.85 7.53
C LYS A 445 -0.59 26.35 7.26
N GLY A 446 -1.07 25.63 8.27
CA GLY A 446 -1.34 24.21 8.23
C GLY A 446 -2.40 23.78 7.23
N ALA A 447 -3.54 24.47 7.18
CA ALA A 447 -4.58 24.19 6.19
C ALA A 447 -4.10 24.44 4.75
N ALA A 448 -3.25 25.44 4.53
CA ALA A 448 -2.59 25.63 3.24
C ALA A 448 -1.63 24.47 2.92
N MET A 449 -0.84 24.00 3.89
CA MET A 449 0.02 22.82 3.69
C MET A 449 -0.79 21.55 3.40
N VAL A 450 -1.92 21.33 4.07
CA VAL A 450 -2.81 20.19 3.76
C VAL A 450 -3.33 20.30 2.34
N THR A 451 -3.74 21.50 1.94
CA THR A 451 -4.21 21.75 0.57
C THR A 451 -3.10 21.47 -0.45
N ALA A 452 -1.87 21.89 -0.16
CA ALA A 452 -0.71 21.62 -0.99
C ALA A 452 -0.39 20.12 -1.10
N VAL A 453 -0.42 19.39 0.02
CA VAL A 453 -0.24 17.93 0.05
C VAL A 453 -1.35 17.22 -0.74
N ALA A 454 -2.61 17.61 -0.56
CA ALA A 454 -3.74 17.03 -1.27
C ALA A 454 -3.62 17.24 -2.79
N TYR A 455 -3.27 18.46 -3.20
CA TYR A 455 -3.05 18.80 -4.60
C TYR A 455 -1.89 18.01 -5.21
N ARG A 456 -0.77 17.89 -4.47
CA ARG A 456 0.38 17.06 -4.85
C ARG A 456 -0.01 15.59 -5.02
N LEU A 457 -0.68 14.99 -4.03
CA LEU A 457 -1.09 13.58 -4.09
C LEU A 457 -2.03 13.30 -5.26
N ALA A 458 -2.97 14.20 -5.54
CA ALA A 458 -3.86 14.10 -6.69
C ALA A 458 -3.08 14.17 -8.03
N ALA A 459 -2.11 15.08 -8.14
CA ALA A 459 -1.24 15.18 -9.30
C ALA A 459 -0.37 13.93 -9.49
N GLN A 460 0.22 13.41 -8.41
CA GLN A 460 1.02 12.17 -8.43
C GLN A 460 0.17 10.97 -8.85
N GLN A 461 -1.04 10.82 -8.31
CA GLN A 461 -1.94 9.74 -8.67
C GLN A 461 -2.35 9.82 -10.14
N LYS A 462 -2.62 11.02 -10.67
CA LYS A 462 -2.94 11.21 -12.09
C LYS A 462 -1.78 10.77 -12.99
N VAL A 463 -0.56 11.19 -12.68
CA VAL A 463 0.65 10.78 -13.44
C VAL A 463 0.84 9.27 -13.37
N ARG A 464 0.70 8.66 -12.19
CA ARG A 464 0.80 7.20 -12.02
C ARG A 464 -0.23 6.46 -12.88
N GLN A 465 -1.46 6.96 -12.91
CA GLN A 465 -2.54 6.37 -13.69
C GLN A 465 -2.27 6.50 -15.20
N GLU A 466 -1.81 7.65 -15.68
CA GLU A 466 -1.42 7.87 -17.07
C GLU A 466 -0.31 6.90 -17.54
N ILE A 467 0.56 6.46 -16.63
CA ILE A 467 1.63 5.49 -16.91
C ILE A 467 1.10 4.04 -16.92
N LEU A 468 0.18 3.71 -16.01
CA LEU A 468 -0.33 2.34 -15.85
C LEU A 468 -1.47 2.00 -16.81
N ASP A 469 -2.22 3.00 -17.28
CA ASP A 469 -3.38 2.80 -18.16
C ASP A 469 -3.04 2.10 -19.49
N PRO A 470 -1.93 2.41 -20.18
CA PRO A 470 -1.53 1.67 -21.39
C PRO A 470 -1.30 0.17 -21.17
N LEU A 471 -1.01 -0.27 -19.96
CA LEU A 471 -0.83 -1.68 -19.61
C LEU A 471 -2.17 -2.39 -19.34
N ARG A 472 -3.28 -1.67 -19.21
CA ARG A 472 -4.60 -2.24 -18.94
C ARG A 472 -5.33 -2.55 -20.23
N LEU A 473 -5.61 -3.83 -20.49
CA LEU A 473 -6.32 -4.27 -21.69
C LEU A 473 -7.83 -4.30 -21.47
N SER A 474 -8.57 -3.64 -22.36
CA SER A 474 -10.03 -3.73 -22.43
C SER A 474 -10.49 -5.06 -23.03
N HIS A 475 -11.77 -5.39 -22.84
CA HIS A 475 -12.36 -6.60 -23.41
C HIS A 475 -12.29 -6.63 -24.94
N GLU A 476 -12.49 -5.49 -25.61
CA GLU A 476 -12.41 -5.38 -27.07
C GLU A 476 -10.99 -5.65 -27.57
N GLN A 477 -9.97 -5.10 -26.89
CA GLN A 477 -8.57 -5.36 -27.21
C GLN A 477 -8.22 -6.84 -27.05
N LEU A 478 -8.71 -7.50 -26.00
CA LEU A 478 -8.48 -8.93 -25.79
C LEU A 478 -9.16 -9.82 -26.85
N MET A 479 -10.36 -9.44 -27.30
CA MET A 479 -11.03 -10.10 -28.43
C MET A 479 -10.23 -9.96 -29.72
N GLU A 480 -9.60 -8.80 -29.95
CA GLU A 480 -8.75 -8.57 -31.10
C GLU A 480 -7.44 -9.39 -31.05
N VAL A 481 -6.79 -9.47 -29.89
CA VAL A 481 -5.63 -10.36 -29.67
C VAL A 481 -5.99 -11.81 -29.99
N LYS A 482 -7.11 -12.31 -29.46
CA LYS A 482 -7.63 -13.65 -29.75
C LYS A 482 -7.85 -13.87 -31.25
N ARG A 483 -8.44 -12.89 -31.94
CA ARG A 483 -8.68 -12.94 -33.39
C ARG A 483 -7.37 -13.02 -34.18
N ARG A 484 -6.36 -12.23 -33.80
CA ARG A 484 -5.04 -12.24 -34.45
C ARG A 484 -4.28 -13.54 -34.19
N MET A 485 -4.31 -14.07 -32.97
CA MET A 485 -3.74 -15.40 -32.66
C MET A 485 -4.37 -16.46 -33.56
N ARG A 486 -5.70 -16.45 -33.72
CA ARG A 486 -6.39 -17.39 -34.60
C ARG A 486 -5.91 -17.32 -36.06
N GLN A 487 -5.64 -16.12 -36.57
CA GLN A 487 -5.13 -15.94 -37.93
C GLN A 487 -3.70 -16.47 -38.08
N GLU A 488 -2.82 -16.23 -37.10
CA GLU A 488 -1.45 -16.75 -37.13
C GLU A 488 -1.41 -18.27 -37.01
N MET A 489 -2.33 -18.88 -36.25
CA MET A 489 -2.51 -20.34 -36.24
C MET A 489 -2.85 -20.90 -37.64
N GLU A 490 -3.75 -20.25 -38.37
CA GLU A 490 -4.11 -20.67 -39.74
C GLU A 490 -2.93 -20.50 -40.71
N ARG A 491 -2.19 -19.39 -40.59
CA ARG A 491 -0.99 -19.16 -41.41
C ARG A 491 0.12 -20.18 -41.15
N GLY A 492 0.31 -20.57 -39.89
CA GLY A 492 1.32 -21.56 -39.51
C GLY A 492 0.99 -22.97 -39.97
N LEU A 493 -0.29 -23.32 -40.10
CA LEU A 493 -0.73 -24.64 -40.56
C LEU A 493 -0.75 -24.80 -42.09
N ALA A 494 -0.96 -23.69 -42.83
CA ALA A 494 -1.05 -23.71 -44.29
C ALA A 494 0.34 -23.75 -44.95
N LEU A 495 0.50 -24.63 -45.95
CA LEU A 495 1.79 -24.91 -46.59
C LEU A 495 2.40 -23.68 -47.25
N ASP A 496 1.56 -22.88 -47.93
CA ASP A 496 1.99 -21.70 -48.68
C ASP A 496 2.48 -20.55 -47.77
N SER A 497 1.89 -20.40 -46.57
CA SER A 497 2.21 -19.29 -45.65
C SER A 497 3.12 -19.67 -44.50
N HIS A 498 3.34 -20.97 -44.24
CA HIS A 498 4.16 -21.46 -43.13
C HIS A 498 5.59 -20.88 -43.07
N PRO A 499 6.33 -20.70 -44.19
CA PRO A 499 7.67 -20.12 -44.15
C PRO A 499 7.71 -18.71 -43.53
N GLU A 500 6.69 -17.89 -43.78
CA GLU A 500 6.57 -16.51 -43.30
C GLU A 500 5.78 -16.37 -41.99
N ALA A 501 5.08 -17.43 -41.56
CA ALA A 501 4.32 -17.44 -40.32
C ALA A 501 5.27 -17.33 -39.11
N THR A 502 4.88 -16.53 -38.11
CA THR A 502 5.69 -16.41 -36.88
C THR A 502 5.29 -17.46 -35.86
N VAL A 503 3.99 -17.75 -35.72
CA VAL A 503 3.50 -18.93 -35.01
C VAL A 503 3.66 -20.14 -35.92
N LYS A 504 4.62 -21.02 -35.60
CA LYS A 504 5.08 -22.07 -36.53
C LYS A 504 4.16 -23.27 -36.64
N MET A 505 3.36 -23.59 -35.63
CA MET A 505 2.40 -24.72 -35.68
C MET A 505 3.07 -26.04 -36.11
N LEU A 506 4.18 -26.39 -35.44
CA LEU A 506 5.04 -27.52 -35.74
C LEU A 506 4.34 -28.87 -35.48
N PRO A 507 4.30 -29.78 -36.47
CA PRO A 507 3.80 -31.14 -36.31
C PRO A 507 4.63 -31.95 -35.30
N SER A 508 4.00 -32.54 -34.28
CA SER A 508 4.73 -33.36 -33.28
C SER A 508 4.79 -34.86 -33.61
N PHE A 509 4.06 -35.31 -34.63
CA PHE A 509 3.86 -36.72 -34.99
C PHE A 509 3.20 -37.57 -33.87
N VAL A 510 2.63 -36.93 -32.84
CA VAL A 510 1.78 -37.60 -31.84
C VAL A 510 0.33 -37.57 -32.34
N CYS A 511 -0.15 -38.70 -32.89
CA CYS A 511 -1.46 -38.77 -33.54
C CYS A 511 -2.63 -39.18 -32.64
N SER A 512 -2.36 -39.58 -31.39
CA SER A 512 -3.39 -39.96 -30.43
C SER A 512 -2.96 -39.70 -28.99
N THR A 513 -3.93 -39.36 -28.13
CA THR A 513 -3.76 -39.31 -26.68
C THR A 513 -3.72 -40.72 -26.09
N PRO A 514 -3.26 -40.89 -24.83
CA PRO A 514 -3.25 -42.20 -24.19
C PRO A 514 -4.67 -42.79 -24.10
N ASP A 515 -4.81 -44.09 -24.36
CA ASP A 515 -6.10 -44.82 -24.27
C ASP A 515 -6.16 -45.75 -23.05
N GLY A 516 -5.04 -45.89 -22.34
CA GLY A 516 -4.89 -46.72 -21.15
C GLY A 516 -4.46 -48.15 -21.41
N THR A 517 -4.10 -48.50 -22.65
CA THR A 517 -3.47 -49.78 -22.99
C THR A 517 -1.95 -49.73 -22.85
N GLU A 518 -1.37 -48.56 -22.60
CA GLU A 518 0.07 -48.35 -22.45
C GLU A 518 0.64 -49.19 -21.29
N LYS A 519 1.74 -49.89 -21.53
CA LYS A 519 2.43 -50.70 -20.51
C LYS A 519 3.90 -50.84 -20.85
N GLY A 520 4.75 -50.92 -19.83
CA GLY A 520 6.18 -51.11 -20.01
C GLY A 520 7.02 -50.29 -19.04
N ASP A 521 8.34 -50.40 -19.19
CA ASP A 521 9.33 -49.60 -18.47
C ASP A 521 10.02 -48.70 -19.50
N PHE A 522 10.00 -47.40 -19.25
CA PHE A 522 10.45 -46.38 -20.18
C PHE A 522 11.41 -45.43 -19.50
N LEU A 523 12.45 -45.00 -20.22
CA LEU A 523 13.22 -43.84 -19.80
C LEU A 523 12.61 -42.58 -20.40
N ALA A 524 12.63 -41.49 -19.64
CA ALA A 524 12.33 -40.17 -20.15
C ALA A 524 13.45 -39.20 -19.78
N LEU A 525 13.82 -38.34 -20.72
CA LEU A 525 14.74 -37.23 -20.50
C LEU A 525 13.93 -35.94 -20.53
N ASP A 526 14.21 -35.02 -19.62
CA ASP A 526 13.55 -33.72 -19.56
C ASP A 526 14.58 -32.60 -19.59
N LEU A 527 14.76 -32.04 -20.78
CA LEU A 527 15.68 -30.93 -21.05
C LEU A 527 14.88 -29.71 -21.51
N GLY A 528 14.76 -28.71 -20.64
CA GLY A 528 14.07 -27.45 -20.97
C GLY A 528 14.51 -26.24 -20.16
N GLY A 529 15.51 -26.38 -19.30
CA GLY A 529 16.08 -25.32 -18.46
C GLY A 529 17.42 -25.76 -17.87
N THR A 530 17.86 -25.12 -16.78
CA THR A 530 19.13 -25.44 -16.09
C THR A 530 19.11 -26.77 -15.32
N ASN A 531 17.91 -27.26 -14.99
CA ASN A 531 17.70 -28.54 -14.31
C ASN A 531 17.30 -29.60 -15.34
N PHE A 532 18.26 -30.43 -15.72
CA PHE A 532 18.03 -31.60 -16.55
C PHE A 532 17.55 -32.75 -15.68
N ARG A 533 16.56 -33.52 -16.14
CA ARG A 533 16.06 -34.67 -15.37
C ARG A 533 16.12 -35.93 -16.20
N VAL A 534 16.54 -37.01 -15.55
CA VAL A 534 16.45 -38.38 -16.09
C VAL A 534 15.40 -39.11 -15.25
N LEU A 535 14.45 -39.75 -15.92
CA LEU A 535 13.31 -40.43 -15.30
C LEU A 535 13.22 -41.89 -15.77
N LEU A 536 12.89 -42.79 -14.84
CA LEU A 536 12.37 -44.11 -15.13
C LEU A 536 10.87 -44.12 -14.83
N VAL A 537 10.06 -44.43 -15.84
CA VAL A 537 8.61 -44.47 -15.74
C VAL A 537 8.12 -45.89 -16.01
N ARG A 538 7.47 -46.49 -15.02
CA ARG A 538 6.91 -47.84 -15.11
C ARG A 538 5.40 -47.75 -15.21
N ILE A 539 4.87 -48.10 -16.36
CA ILE A 539 3.44 -48.10 -16.64
C ILE A 539 2.93 -49.53 -16.52
N ARG A 540 1.92 -49.74 -15.67
CA ARG A 540 1.31 -51.07 -15.44
C ARG A 540 -0.18 -51.01 -15.71
N THR A 541 -0.67 -52.01 -16.47
CA THR A 541 -2.08 -52.23 -16.76
C THR A 541 -2.64 -53.34 -15.87
N GLY A 542 -3.62 -53.01 -15.03
CA GLY A 542 -4.28 -53.92 -14.07
C GLY A 542 -5.67 -53.40 -13.65
N ILE A 543 -6.29 -53.95 -12.59
CA ILE A 543 -7.61 -53.49 -12.07
C ILE A 543 -7.60 -52.00 -11.70
N ARG A 544 -6.43 -51.46 -11.32
CA ARG A 544 -6.15 -50.02 -11.24
C ARG A 544 -4.95 -49.70 -12.12
N ARG A 545 -5.06 -48.67 -12.95
CA ARG A 545 -3.93 -48.08 -13.68
C ARG A 545 -2.94 -47.53 -12.66
N SER A 546 -1.65 -47.87 -12.78
CA SER A 546 -0.61 -47.33 -11.90
C SER A 546 0.61 -46.93 -12.71
N VAL A 547 1.13 -45.74 -12.43
CA VAL A 547 2.38 -45.22 -12.99
C VAL A 547 3.33 -45.00 -11.81
N GLU A 548 4.45 -45.72 -11.81
CA GLU A 548 5.54 -45.53 -10.84
C GLU A 548 6.65 -44.74 -11.52
N MET A 549 7.11 -43.66 -10.88
CA MET A 549 8.13 -42.78 -11.43
C MET A 549 9.30 -42.63 -10.45
N HIS A 550 10.51 -42.78 -10.97
CA HIS A 550 11.75 -42.45 -10.29
C HIS A 550 12.47 -41.40 -11.12
N ASN A 551 13.00 -40.35 -10.51
CA ASN A 551 13.75 -39.33 -11.23
C ASN A 551 14.98 -38.87 -10.45
N LYS A 552 15.95 -38.32 -11.17
CA LYS A 552 17.10 -37.62 -10.60
C LYS A 552 17.35 -36.34 -11.39
N ILE A 553 17.61 -35.26 -10.67
CA ILE A 553 17.88 -33.93 -11.22
C ILE A 553 19.39 -33.75 -11.34
N TYR A 554 19.81 -33.22 -12.48
CA TYR A 554 21.19 -32.91 -12.82
C TYR A 554 21.29 -31.44 -13.22
N ALA A 555 22.31 -30.76 -12.69
CA ALA A 555 22.64 -29.42 -13.15
C ALA A 555 23.42 -29.51 -14.47
N ILE A 556 23.11 -28.62 -15.42
CA ILE A 556 23.95 -28.39 -16.58
C ILE A 556 24.75 -27.11 -16.32
N PRO A 557 26.09 -27.20 -16.17
CA PRO A 557 26.95 -26.04 -16.06
C PRO A 557 26.75 -25.08 -17.23
N GLN A 558 26.81 -23.78 -16.97
CA GLN A 558 26.62 -22.76 -18.02
C GLN A 558 27.65 -22.89 -19.15
N GLU A 559 28.89 -23.24 -18.79
CA GLU A 559 29.98 -23.50 -19.73
C GLU A 559 29.60 -24.59 -20.75
N ILE A 560 28.80 -25.58 -20.33
CA ILE A 560 28.29 -26.67 -21.19
C ILE A 560 27.06 -26.20 -21.98
N MET A 561 26.14 -25.44 -21.37
CA MET A 561 24.98 -24.88 -22.07
C MET A 561 25.36 -23.96 -23.24
N GLN A 562 26.53 -23.32 -23.15
CA GLN A 562 27.04 -22.34 -24.12
C GLN A 562 28.28 -22.85 -24.88
N GLY A 563 28.69 -24.10 -24.64
CA GLY A 563 29.86 -24.73 -25.24
C GLY A 563 29.57 -25.29 -26.63
N THR A 564 30.03 -26.51 -26.87
CA THR A 564 29.74 -27.26 -28.11
C THR A 564 28.59 -28.24 -27.90
N GLY A 565 27.91 -28.59 -29.00
CA GLY A 565 26.89 -29.64 -28.97
C GLY A 565 27.44 -30.97 -28.50
N GLU A 566 28.67 -31.31 -28.89
CA GLU A 566 29.33 -32.53 -28.43
C GLU A 566 29.44 -32.57 -26.90
N GLU A 567 29.95 -31.51 -26.27
CA GLU A 567 30.07 -31.39 -24.80
C GLU A 567 28.71 -31.47 -24.10
N LEU A 568 27.68 -30.82 -24.65
CA LEU A 568 26.32 -30.83 -24.09
C LEU A 568 25.73 -32.25 -24.09
N PHE A 569 25.78 -32.94 -25.22
CA PHE A 569 25.20 -34.28 -25.34
C PHE A 569 26.03 -35.34 -24.61
N ASP A 570 27.35 -35.18 -24.53
CA ASP A 570 28.20 -36.04 -23.70
C ASP A 570 27.88 -35.89 -22.21
N HIS A 571 27.62 -34.66 -21.74
CA HIS A 571 27.15 -34.41 -20.36
C HIS A 571 25.77 -35.03 -20.10
N ILE A 572 24.85 -34.95 -21.04
CA ILE A 572 23.53 -35.59 -20.96
C ILE A 572 23.69 -37.11 -20.81
N VAL A 573 24.52 -37.74 -21.67
CA VAL A 573 24.79 -39.19 -21.62
C VAL A 573 25.52 -39.57 -20.32
N GLN A 574 26.39 -38.71 -19.79
CA GLN A 574 27.01 -38.88 -18.47
C GLN A 574 25.96 -38.98 -17.36
N CYS A 575 24.99 -38.07 -17.36
CA CYS A 575 23.88 -38.06 -16.41
C CYS A 575 23.00 -39.33 -16.55
N ILE A 576 22.78 -39.81 -17.77
CA ILE A 576 22.01 -41.04 -18.01
C ILE A 576 22.70 -42.27 -17.41
N ALA A 577 24.01 -42.47 -17.58
CA ALA A 577 24.65 -43.63 -16.94
C ALA A 577 24.63 -43.55 -15.42
N ASP A 578 24.89 -42.36 -14.86
CA ASP A 578 24.83 -42.17 -13.41
C ASP A 578 23.42 -42.53 -12.88
N PHE A 579 22.37 -42.16 -13.62
CA PHE A 579 21.00 -42.54 -13.27
C PHE A 579 20.77 -44.05 -13.38
N LEU A 580 21.23 -44.69 -14.46
CA LEU A 580 21.09 -46.14 -14.66
C LEU A 580 21.86 -46.94 -13.60
N GLU A 581 23.04 -46.47 -13.19
CA GLU A 581 23.80 -47.03 -12.09
C GLU A 581 23.07 -46.86 -10.76
N TYR A 582 22.55 -45.66 -10.49
CA TYR A 582 21.74 -45.36 -9.31
C TYR A 582 20.50 -46.26 -9.20
N MET A 583 19.84 -46.56 -10.32
CA MET A 583 18.67 -47.44 -10.38
C MET A 583 19.03 -48.94 -10.38
N GLY A 584 20.32 -49.30 -10.45
CA GLY A 584 20.78 -50.69 -10.52
C GLY A 584 20.42 -51.38 -11.84
N MET A 585 20.31 -50.63 -12.94
CA MET A 585 19.86 -51.09 -14.26
C MET A 585 20.96 -51.07 -15.33
N LYS A 586 22.21 -51.25 -14.92
CA LYS A 586 23.37 -51.24 -15.84
C LYS A 586 23.24 -52.37 -16.87
N GLY A 587 23.32 -52.03 -18.16
CA GLY A 587 23.25 -52.99 -19.28
C GLY A 587 21.83 -53.32 -19.78
N VAL A 588 20.78 -52.65 -19.28
CA VAL A 588 19.41 -52.79 -19.81
C VAL A 588 19.21 -51.81 -20.95
N SER A 589 18.69 -52.29 -22.09
CA SER A 589 18.21 -51.42 -23.17
C SER A 589 16.73 -51.11 -22.94
N LEU A 590 16.41 -49.84 -22.78
CA LEU A 590 15.04 -49.36 -22.57
C LEU A 590 14.64 -48.37 -23.67
N PRO A 591 13.36 -48.35 -24.08
CA PRO A 591 12.84 -47.30 -24.92
C PRO A 591 12.88 -45.95 -24.18
N LEU A 592 13.33 -44.91 -24.89
CA LEU A 592 13.58 -43.59 -24.35
C LEU A 592 12.75 -42.53 -25.08
N GLY A 593 11.99 -41.76 -24.31
CA GLY A 593 11.37 -40.51 -24.76
C GLY A 593 12.23 -39.32 -24.37
N PHE A 594 12.56 -38.46 -25.32
CA PHE A 594 13.38 -37.29 -25.09
C PHE A 594 12.53 -36.03 -25.14
N THR A 595 12.12 -35.52 -23.97
CA THR A 595 11.54 -34.18 -23.89
C THR A 595 12.64 -33.15 -24.12
N PHE A 596 12.59 -32.51 -25.27
CA PHE A 596 13.50 -31.46 -25.71
C PHE A 596 12.69 -30.18 -25.94
N SER A 597 12.76 -29.27 -24.97
CA SER A 597 11.83 -28.14 -24.85
C SER A 597 12.26 -26.93 -25.65
N PHE A 598 12.64 -27.15 -26.91
CA PHE A 598 13.08 -26.15 -27.87
C PHE A 598 12.34 -26.33 -29.20
N PRO A 599 12.28 -25.30 -30.04
CA PRO A 599 11.67 -25.42 -31.36
C PRO A 599 12.41 -26.46 -32.21
N CYS A 600 11.72 -27.54 -32.55
CA CYS A 600 12.23 -28.62 -33.39
C CYS A 600 11.32 -28.84 -34.59
N ASP A 601 11.91 -28.81 -35.77
CA ASP A 601 11.25 -29.27 -37.00
C ASP A 601 11.34 -30.79 -37.04
N GLN A 602 10.20 -31.46 -36.83
CA GLN A 602 10.13 -32.91 -36.79
C GLN A 602 9.75 -33.44 -38.17
N THR A 603 10.42 -34.53 -38.58
CA THR A 603 10.06 -35.27 -39.80
C THR A 603 9.50 -36.67 -39.48
N SER A 604 9.75 -37.13 -38.25
CA SER A 604 9.17 -38.32 -37.65
C SER A 604 9.19 -38.14 -36.13
N LEU A 605 8.52 -39.04 -35.40
CA LEU A 605 8.47 -38.96 -33.94
C LEU A 605 9.87 -39.04 -33.30
N ASP A 606 10.81 -39.78 -33.90
CA ASP A 606 12.16 -40.04 -33.41
C ASP A 606 13.26 -39.16 -34.05
N LYS A 607 12.88 -38.11 -34.78
CA LYS A 607 13.79 -37.14 -35.42
C LYS A 607 13.31 -35.72 -35.21
N GLY A 608 14.18 -34.87 -34.69
CA GLY A 608 13.86 -33.46 -34.44
C GLY A 608 15.04 -32.58 -34.77
N ILE A 609 14.93 -31.79 -35.83
CA ILE A 609 15.95 -30.83 -36.23
C ILE A 609 15.77 -29.58 -35.37
N LEU A 610 16.77 -29.23 -34.55
CA LEU A 610 16.73 -28.00 -33.77
C LEU A 610 16.69 -26.79 -34.72
N VAL A 611 15.64 -25.98 -34.63
CA VAL A 611 15.49 -24.78 -35.48
C VAL A 611 16.36 -23.64 -34.96
N GLU A 612 16.19 -23.29 -33.69
CA GLU A 612 16.98 -22.28 -33.00
C GLU A 612 16.99 -22.51 -31.49
N TRP A 613 18.06 -22.10 -30.82
CA TRP A 613 18.14 -22.18 -29.38
C TRP A 613 17.25 -21.15 -28.67
N THR A 614 16.73 -21.57 -27.51
CA THR A 614 15.94 -20.71 -26.63
C THR A 614 16.40 -20.86 -25.17
N LYS A 615 15.76 -20.15 -24.23
CA LYS A 615 15.91 -20.37 -22.78
C LYS A 615 17.37 -20.34 -22.24
N GLY A 616 18.27 -19.57 -22.90
CA GLY A 616 19.65 -19.35 -22.46
C GLY A 616 20.70 -20.38 -22.93
N PHE A 617 20.29 -21.39 -23.72
CA PHE A 617 21.20 -22.30 -24.39
C PHE A 617 21.80 -21.64 -25.64
N SER A 618 23.05 -21.97 -25.96
CA SER A 618 23.71 -21.50 -27.19
C SER A 618 24.82 -22.47 -27.64
N ALA A 619 24.66 -23.77 -27.35
CA ALA A 619 25.64 -24.78 -27.70
C ALA A 619 25.82 -24.84 -29.22
N THR A 620 27.05 -24.63 -29.67
CA THR A 620 27.38 -24.53 -31.10
C THR A 620 27.31 -25.88 -31.79
N GLY A 621 26.88 -25.91 -33.05
CA GLY A 621 26.76 -27.15 -33.83
C GLY A 621 25.52 -27.99 -33.50
N CYS A 622 24.53 -27.45 -32.77
CA CYS A 622 23.24 -28.12 -32.56
C CYS A 622 22.15 -27.64 -33.52
N GLU A 623 22.05 -26.33 -33.78
CA GLU A 623 21.05 -25.77 -34.69
C GLU A 623 21.21 -26.35 -36.11
N GLY A 624 20.11 -26.73 -36.73
CA GLY A 624 20.09 -27.43 -38.02
C GLY A 624 20.43 -28.93 -37.96
N ASN A 625 20.69 -29.50 -36.77
CA ASN A 625 21.01 -30.92 -36.60
C ASN A 625 19.90 -31.68 -35.85
N ASP A 626 19.82 -32.99 -36.10
CA ASP A 626 18.85 -33.88 -35.44
C ASP A 626 19.31 -34.22 -34.01
N VAL A 627 18.58 -33.72 -33.02
CA VAL A 627 18.92 -33.88 -31.60
C VAL A 627 18.83 -35.33 -31.13
N ALA A 628 18.00 -36.15 -31.77
CA ALA A 628 17.96 -37.58 -31.47
C ALA A 628 19.25 -38.26 -31.96
N GLU A 629 19.75 -37.89 -33.14
CA GLU A 629 20.99 -38.44 -33.67
C GLU A 629 22.20 -37.96 -32.88
N MET A 630 22.24 -36.69 -32.48
CA MET A 630 23.29 -36.17 -31.59
C MET A 630 23.35 -36.94 -30.26
N LEU A 631 22.19 -37.29 -29.70
CA LEU A 631 22.10 -38.13 -28.50
C LEU A 631 22.60 -39.56 -28.76
N ARG A 632 22.22 -40.17 -29.89
CA ARG A 632 22.70 -41.50 -30.30
C ARG A 632 24.22 -41.51 -30.51
N GLU A 633 24.78 -40.47 -31.10
CA GLU A 633 26.23 -40.32 -31.28
C GLU A 633 26.97 -40.22 -29.96
N ALA A 634 26.45 -39.44 -29.00
CA ALA A 634 27.02 -39.33 -27.67
C ALA A 634 26.98 -40.67 -26.91
N MET A 635 25.89 -41.45 -27.05
CA MET A 635 25.83 -42.81 -26.50
C MET A 635 26.86 -43.74 -27.14
N ARG A 636 27.01 -43.68 -28.48
CA ARG A 636 28.02 -44.45 -29.23
C ARG A 636 29.45 -44.11 -28.82
N ARG A 637 29.77 -42.83 -28.57
CA ARG A 637 31.11 -42.41 -28.10
C ARG A 637 31.49 -43.03 -26.76
N ARG A 638 30.50 -43.33 -25.90
CA ARG A 638 30.73 -43.78 -24.53
C ARG A 638 30.80 -45.29 -24.35
N GLU A 639 30.21 -46.08 -25.24
CA GLU A 639 30.23 -47.56 -25.25
C GLU A 639 29.82 -48.26 -23.92
N GLU A 640 29.07 -47.59 -23.03
CA GLU A 640 28.68 -48.15 -21.72
C GLU A 640 27.28 -48.79 -21.69
N PHE A 641 26.35 -48.32 -22.53
CA PHE A 641 24.95 -48.76 -22.59
C PHE A 641 24.32 -48.38 -23.95
N ASP A 642 23.20 -49.02 -24.30
CA ASP A 642 22.48 -48.78 -25.57
C ASP A 642 20.98 -48.56 -25.30
N LEU A 643 20.43 -47.43 -25.75
CA LEU A 643 19.03 -47.05 -25.55
C LEU A 643 18.33 -46.79 -26.89
N ASP A 644 17.07 -47.21 -26.99
CA ASP A 644 16.24 -46.95 -28.16
C ASP A 644 15.57 -45.57 -28.02
N VAL A 645 16.10 -44.55 -28.70
CA VAL A 645 15.48 -43.22 -28.76
C VAL A 645 14.25 -43.28 -29.67
N VAL A 646 13.07 -43.42 -29.07
CA VAL A 646 11.79 -43.64 -29.77
C VAL A 646 11.08 -42.35 -30.11
N ALA A 647 11.25 -41.31 -29.30
CA ALA A 647 10.53 -40.05 -29.48
C ALA A 647 11.36 -38.84 -29.04
N VAL A 648 11.25 -37.75 -29.79
CA VAL A 648 11.61 -36.38 -29.38
C VAL A 648 10.30 -35.61 -29.17
N VAL A 649 10.16 -34.98 -28.01
CA VAL A 649 8.89 -34.43 -27.52
C VAL A 649 9.08 -33.01 -27.01
N ASN A 650 8.15 -32.10 -27.30
CA ASN A 650 8.14 -30.77 -26.68
C ASN A 650 7.47 -30.82 -25.28
N ASP A 651 7.92 -29.98 -24.33
CA ASP A 651 7.38 -29.95 -22.96
C ASP A 651 5.86 -29.74 -22.90
N THR A 652 5.31 -28.90 -23.78
CA THR A 652 3.86 -28.70 -23.90
C THR A 652 3.13 -30.00 -24.25
N VAL A 653 3.64 -30.74 -25.25
CA VAL A 653 3.08 -32.02 -25.73
C VAL A 653 3.17 -33.09 -24.65
N GLY A 654 4.31 -33.20 -23.97
CA GLY A 654 4.45 -34.07 -22.80
C GLY A 654 3.42 -33.74 -21.71
N THR A 655 3.29 -32.46 -21.36
CA THR A 655 2.33 -32.01 -20.34
C THR A 655 0.88 -32.33 -20.71
N MET A 656 0.49 -32.12 -21.98
CA MET A 656 -0.82 -32.53 -22.49
C MET A 656 -1.04 -34.03 -22.32
N MET A 657 -0.06 -34.84 -22.72
CA MET A 657 -0.17 -36.31 -22.70
C MET A 657 -0.22 -36.88 -21.29
N ALA A 658 0.55 -36.33 -20.35
CA ALA A 658 0.47 -36.70 -18.94
C ALA A 658 -0.90 -36.40 -18.33
N CYS A 659 -1.48 -35.25 -18.68
CA CYS A 659 -2.84 -34.88 -18.27
C CYS A 659 -3.91 -35.76 -18.94
N ALA A 660 -3.75 -36.06 -20.24
CA ALA A 660 -4.68 -36.89 -21.00
C ALA A 660 -4.76 -38.33 -20.53
N TYR A 661 -3.72 -38.83 -19.88
CA TYR A 661 -3.74 -40.14 -19.22
C TYR A 661 -4.71 -40.20 -18.02
N GLU A 662 -4.92 -39.06 -17.35
CA GLU A 662 -5.82 -38.94 -16.19
C GLU A 662 -7.21 -38.44 -16.58
N ASP A 663 -7.28 -37.49 -17.51
CA ASP A 663 -8.52 -36.93 -18.04
C ASP A 663 -8.60 -37.07 -19.57
N PRO A 664 -9.47 -37.94 -20.10
CA PRO A 664 -9.61 -38.17 -21.53
C PRO A 664 -10.16 -36.95 -22.30
N LEU A 665 -10.64 -35.91 -21.62
CA LEU A 665 -11.02 -34.64 -22.25
C LEU A 665 -9.83 -33.71 -22.52
N CYS A 666 -8.62 -34.08 -22.07
CA CYS A 666 -7.44 -33.27 -22.26
C CYS A 666 -6.91 -33.37 -23.69
N GLU A 667 -6.97 -32.26 -24.41
CA GLU A 667 -6.51 -32.15 -25.80
C GLU A 667 -5.66 -30.89 -26.03
N VAL A 668 -5.26 -30.22 -24.95
CA VAL A 668 -4.45 -29.00 -24.97
C VAL A 668 -3.39 -29.07 -23.88
N GLY A 669 -2.15 -28.71 -24.22
CA GLY A 669 -1.05 -28.52 -23.27
C GLY A 669 -0.68 -27.05 -23.18
N LEU A 670 -0.35 -26.57 -21.98
CA LEU A 670 0.06 -25.19 -21.73
C LEU A 670 1.26 -25.16 -20.78
N ILE A 671 2.29 -24.41 -21.17
CA ILE A 671 3.43 -24.08 -20.31
C ILE A 671 3.42 -22.57 -20.02
N VAL A 672 3.51 -22.21 -18.74
CA VAL A 672 3.74 -20.82 -18.30
C VAL A 672 4.78 -20.81 -17.17
N GLY A 673 6.05 -20.83 -17.56
CA GLY A 673 7.20 -21.01 -16.66
C GLY A 673 8.31 -20.00 -16.92
N THR A 674 9.47 -20.43 -17.43
CA THR A 674 10.56 -19.55 -17.91
C THR A 674 10.29 -19.03 -19.32
N GLY A 675 9.63 -19.84 -20.15
CA GLY A 675 8.94 -19.42 -21.36
C GLY A 675 7.45 -19.76 -21.30
N SER A 676 6.69 -19.35 -22.31
CA SER A 676 5.30 -19.76 -22.50
C SER A 676 5.10 -20.39 -23.87
N ASN A 677 4.41 -21.52 -23.90
CA ASN A 677 4.04 -22.21 -25.14
C ASN A 677 2.76 -23.02 -24.94
N ALA A 678 2.08 -23.38 -26.03
CA ALA A 678 0.93 -24.27 -26.00
C ALA A 678 0.98 -25.28 -27.15
N CYS A 679 0.28 -26.39 -26.95
CA CYS A 679 0.02 -27.38 -27.98
C CYS A 679 -1.42 -27.84 -27.92
N TYR A 680 -1.93 -28.42 -29.01
CA TYR A 680 -3.27 -29.01 -29.03
C TYR A 680 -3.44 -30.07 -30.12
N MET A 681 -4.48 -30.90 -30.00
CA MET A 681 -4.86 -31.87 -31.03
C MET A 681 -5.60 -31.18 -32.20
N GLU A 682 -4.94 -31.13 -33.36
CA GLU A 682 -5.48 -30.62 -34.62
C GLU A 682 -5.99 -31.75 -35.52
N GLU A 683 -6.94 -31.45 -36.41
CA GLU A 683 -7.44 -32.39 -37.41
C GLU A 683 -6.45 -32.49 -38.58
N MET A 684 -6.07 -33.70 -39.02
CA MET A 684 -5.02 -33.90 -40.05
C MET A 684 -5.30 -33.13 -41.35
N LYS A 685 -6.56 -33.07 -41.80
CA LYS A 685 -7.00 -32.26 -42.96
C LYS A 685 -6.61 -30.77 -42.90
N ASN A 686 -6.28 -30.24 -41.72
CA ASN A 686 -5.86 -28.85 -41.53
C ASN A 686 -4.34 -28.71 -41.46
N VAL A 687 -3.57 -29.80 -41.40
CA VAL A 687 -2.11 -29.81 -41.24
C VAL A 687 -1.49 -30.05 -42.60
N GLU A 688 -1.46 -29.00 -43.45
CA GLU A 688 -0.97 -29.11 -44.84
C GLU A 688 0.53 -29.44 -44.95
N LEU A 689 1.25 -29.38 -43.83
CA LEU A 689 2.68 -29.70 -43.71
C LEU A 689 2.98 -31.21 -43.71
N VAL A 690 1.98 -32.05 -43.44
CA VAL A 690 2.13 -33.51 -43.36
C VAL A 690 1.15 -34.17 -44.32
N GLU A 691 1.61 -35.14 -45.12
CA GLU A 691 0.73 -35.87 -46.03
C GLU A 691 -0.30 -36.71 -45.26
N GLY A 692 -1.57 -36.58 -45.64
CA GLY A 692 -2.68 -37.39 -45.13
C GLY A 692 -3.78 -36.56 -44.46
N ASP A 693 -5.04 -36.91 -44.72
CA ASP A 693 -6.21 -36.14 -44.22
C ASP A 693 -6.95 -36.84 -43.06
N GLU A 694 -6.57 -38.08 -42.75
CA GLU A 694 -7.27 -38.92 -41.77
C GLU A 694 -6.64 -38.85 -40.37
N GLY A 695 -7.50 -38.68 -39.36
CA GLY A 695 -7.08 -38.67 -37.96
C GLY A 695 -6.72 -37.26 -37.45
N ARG A 696 -5.89 -37.24 -36.41
CA ARG A 696 -5.51 -36.01 -35.70
C ARG A 696 -4.01 -36.02 -35.43
N MET A 697 -3.44 -34.85 -35.20
CA MET A 697 -2.04 -34.70 -34.79
C MET A 697 -1.92 -33.60 -33.75
N CYS A 698 -1.12 -33.84 -32.71
CA CYS A 698 -0.77 -32.78 -31.78
C CYS A 698 0.16 -31.78 -32.46
N ILE A 699 -0.18 -30.51 -32.39
CA ILE A 699 0.59 -29.39 -32.93
C ILE A 699 1.27 -28.65 -31.80
N ASN A 700 2.59 -28.51 -31.88
CA ASN A 700 3.35 -27.59 -31.05
C ASN A 700 3.27 -26.19 -31.67
N MET A 701 2.59 -25.25 -31.02
CA MET A 701 2.32 -23.95 -31.65
C MET A 701 3.58 -23.11 -31.82
N GLU A 702 4.53 -23.21 -30.89
CA GLU A 702 5.59 -22.22 -30.67
C GLU A 702 4.99 -20.80 -30.65
N TRP A 703 3.90 -20.64 -29.90
CA TRP A 703 3.04 -19.46 -29.97
C TRP A 703 3.75 -18.19 -29.54
N GLY A 704 4.88 -18.31 -28.88
CA GLY A 704 5.54 -17.18 -28.27
C GLY A 704 6.22 -16.22 -29.26
N ALA A 705 6.37 -16.65 -30.51
CA ALA A 705 6.75 -15.79 -31.64
C ALA A 705 5.54 -15.01 -32.23
N PHE A 706 4.34 -15.14 -31.66
CA PHE A 706 3.21 -14.29 -32.03
C PHE A 706 3.59 -12.82 -31.80
N GLY A 707 3.22 -11.94 -32.73
CA GLY A 707 3.61 -10.53 -32.70
C GLY A 707 4.89 -10.19 -33.46
N ASP A 708 5.77 -11.15 -33.80
CA ASP A 708 7.13 -10.84 -34.34
C ASP A 708 7.09 -10.14 -35.70
N ASN A 709 5.96 -10.27 -36.38
CA ASN A 709 5.63 -9.60 -37.62
C ASN A 709 4.99 -8.20 -37.39
N GLY A 710 5.01 -7.68 -36.17
CA GLY A 710 4.40 -6.42 -35.75
C GLY A 710 2.91 -6.51 -35.43
N CYS A 711 2.27 -7.68 -35.50
CA CYS A 711 0.82 -7.80 -35.29
C CYS A 711 0.36 -7.56 -33.85
N LEU A 712 1.26 -7.27 -32.90
CA LEU A 712 0.94 -6.85 -31.54
C LEU A 712 1.45 -5.44 -31.18
N ASP A 713 2.03 -4.70 -32.13
CA ASP A 713 2.69 -3.43 -31.85
C ASP A 713 1.76 -2.35 -31.28
N ASP A 714 0.46 -2.40 -31.60
CA ASP A 714 -0.57 -1.53 -31.04
C ASP A 714 -0.93 -1.86 -29.59
N PHE A 715 -0.59 -3.06 -29.12
CA PHE A 715 -0.72 -3.46 -27.72
C PHE A 715 0.59 -3.35 -26.94
N ARG A 716 1.73 -3.15 -27.62
CA ARG A 716 3.03 -2.94 -26.99
C ARG A 716 3.15 -1.52 -26.47
N THR A 717 3.72 -1.39 -25.27
CA THR A 717 4.01 -0.13 -24.60
C THR A 717 5.48 0.22 -24.73
N GLU A 718 5.87 1.44 -24.37
CA GLU A 718 7.29 1.82 -24.32
C GLU A 718 8.12 0.93 -23.38
N PHE A 719 7.47 0.31 -22.38
CA PHE A 719 8.13 -0.64 -21.48
C PHE A 719 8.40 -1.97 -22.15
N ASP A 720 7.47 -2.48 -22.97
CA ASP A 720 7.66 -3.74 -23.71
C ASP A 720 8.76 -3.58 -24.77
N VAL A 721 8.82 -2.42 -25.44
CA VAL A 721 9.91 -2.10 -26.39
C VAL A 721 11.25 -2.02 -25.66
N ALA A 722 11.31 -1.41 -24.49
CA ALA A 722 12.55 -1.34 -23.72
C ALA A 722 13.04 -2.72 -23.24
N VAL A 723 12.13 -3.64 -22.90
CA VAL A 723 12.51 -5.03 -22.56
C VAL A 723 13.08 -5.75 -23.79
N ASP A 724 12.44 -5.60 -24.95
CA ASP A 724 12.87 -6.18 -26.22
C ASP A 724 14.23 -5.62 -26.70
N ASP A 725 14.43 -4.30 -26.65
CA ASP A 725 15.68 -3.64 -27.06
C ASP A 725 16.90 -4.08 -26.23
N ASN A 726 16.68 -4.46 -24.97
CA ASN A 726 17.73 -4.92 -24.05
C ASN A 726 17.87 -6.45 -23.99
N SER A 727 17.16 -7.18 -24.85
CA SER A 727 17.22 -8.62 -24.97
C SER A 727 18.48 -9.13 -25.69
N LEU A 728 18.75 -10.45 -25.59
CA LEU A 728 19.76 -11.09 -26.44
C LEU A 728 19.36 -11.17 -27.92
N TYR A 729 18.05 -11.07 -28.22
CA TYR A 729 17.51 -11.28 -29.56
C TYR A 729 16.43 -10.22 -29.90
N PRO A 730 16.83 -8.95 -30.10
CA PRO A 730 15.86 -7.87 -30.35
C PRO A 730 14.96 -8.15 -31.56
N GLY A 731 13.65 -7.92 -31.40
CA GLY A 731 12.65 -8.03 -32.46
C GLY A 731 12.18 -9.47 -32.76
N LYS A 732 12.60 -10.46 -31.97
CA LYS A 732 12.04 -11.82 -31.98
C LYS A 732 11.29 -12.07 -30.68
N GLN A 733 10.31 -12.96 -30.72
CA GLN A 733 9.51 -13.38 -29.58
C GLN A 733 8.84 -12.18 -28.90
N SER A 734 7.81 -11.57 -29.49
CA SER A 734 7.21 -10.29 -29.06
C SER A 734 5.88 -10.42 -28.31
N GLU A 735 5.15 -11.54 -28.44
CA GLU A 735 4.22 -12.03 -27.40
C GLU A 735 5.03 -12.57 -26.21
N LEU A 736 6.16 -13.21 -26.49
CA LEU A 736 7.27 -13.47 -25.55
C LEU A 736 8.17 -12.23 -25.34
N GLY A 737 7.79 -11.04 -25.79
CA GLY A 737 8.47 -9.77 -25.44
C GLY A 737 8.19 -9.44 -23.98
N LEU A 738 7.22 -10.17 -23.43
CA LEU A 738 6.94 -10.38 -22.02
C LEU A 738 7.71 -11.57 -21.40
N THR A 739 8.72 -12.15 -22.09
CA THR A 739 9.62 -13.23 -21.63
C THR A 739 11.04 -13.16 -22.28
N ASP A 740 11.87 -12.17 -21.96
CA ASP A 740 13.23 -12.11 -22.49
C ASP A 740 14.19 -13.16 -21.88
N LYS A 741 15.06 -13.70 -22.76
CA LYS A 741 16.24 -14.55 -22.53
C LYS A 741 17.49 -13.68 -22.25
N CYS A 742 18.01 -13.56 -21.01
CA CYS A 742 19.45 -13.26 -20.73
C CYS A 742 19.98 -13.30 -19.25
N SER A 743 21.12 -13.98 -19.03
CA SER A 743 22.25 -13.67 -18.11
C SER A 743 22.59 -14.68 -16.97
N PRO A 744 23.87 -14.74 -16.52
CA PRO A 744 24.64 -15.96 -16.24
C PRO A 744 24.53 -16.44 -14.78
N ARG A 745 23.33 -16.79 -14.31
CA ARG A 745 23.15 -17.43 -12.99
C ARG A 745 22.03 -18.49 -13.03
N PRO A 746 22.16 -19.60 -12.30
CA PRO A 746 21.18 -20.69 -12.31
C PRO A 746 19.94 -20.30 -11.51
N GLY A 747 18.81 -20.11 -12.18
CA GLY A 747 17.48 -19.95 -11.56
C GLY A 747 16.50 -19.17 -12.45
N PHE A 748 15.32 -19.75 -12.68
CA PHE A 748 14.02 -19.26 -13.20
C PHE A 748 13.90 -17.75 -13.58
N GLU A 749 13.23 -17.33 -14.69
CA GLU A 749 11.83 -16.84 -14.71
C GLU A 749 11.42 -16.06 -16.02
N LEU A 750 10.09 -15.95 -16.30
CA LEU A 750 9.37 -15.17 -17.36
C LEU A 750 9.30 -13.63 -17.10
N VAL A 751 8.97 -12.72 -18.04
CA VAL A 751 8.97 -11.24 -17.75
C VAL A 751 7.92 -10.67 -16.80
N ALA A 752 6.98 -11.44 -16.24
CA ALA A 752 6.38 -10.96 -14.98
C ALA A 752 7.45 -10.75 -13.89
N PHE A 753 8.44 -11.65 -13.86
CA PHE A 753 9.62 -11.55 -13.03
C PHE A 753 10.68 -10.67 -13.64
N ARG A 754 10.96 -10.74 -14.95
CA ARG A 754 11.91 -9.82 -15.58
C ARG A 754 11.46 -8.37 -15.62
N PHE A 755 10.18 -8.00 -15.46
CA PHE A 755 9.76 -6.61 -15.26
C PHE A 755 10.13 -6.15 -13.84
N VAL A 756 10.06 -7.06 -12.86
CA VAL A 756 10.50 -6.85 -11.46
C VAL A 756 12.02 -6.91 -11.32
N ASP A 757 12.67 -7.83 -12.04
CA ASP A 757 14.11 -7.99 -12.19
C ASP A 757 14.70 -6.89 -13.07
N LEU A 758 13.98 -6.36 -14.06
CA LEU A 758 14.40 -5.15 -14.78
C LEU A 758 14.25 -3.95 -13.85
N ILE A 759 13.21 -3.85 -13.01
CA ILE A 759 13.04 -2.89 -11.89
C ILE A 759 14.19 -3.01 -10.85
N THR A 760 14.93 -4.12 -10.78
CA THR A 760 16.03 -4.30 -9.81
C THR A 760 17.43 -4.58 -10.38
N ALA A 761 17.58 -4.89 -11.67
CA ALA A 761 18.85 -5.16 -12.35
C ALA A 761 19.52 -3.88 -12.90
N GLY A 762 18.92 -2.72 -12.67
CA GLY A 762 19.52 -1.41 -12.94
C GLY A 762 19.22 -0.83 -14.33
N ASP A 763 18.66 -1.59 -15.27
CA ASP A 763 18.41 -1.07 -16.63
C ASP A 763 16.98 -0.50 -16.82
N LEU A 764 15.93 -1.04 -16.19
CA LEU A 764 14.62 -0.38 -16.19
C LEU A 764 14.47 0.64 -15.07
N PRO A 765 15.20 0.66 -13.95
CA PRO A 765 15.37 1.85 -13.17
C PRO A 765 16.22 2.83 -13.96
N ALA A 766 17.28 2.48 -14.67
CA ALA A 766 17.91 3.48 -15.53
C ALA A 766 16.95 4.06 -16.60
N VAL A 767 15.94 3.34 -17.09
CA VAL A 767 14.96 3.84 -18.09
C VAL A 767 13.69 4.44 -17.45
N LEU A 768 13.06 3.83 -16.44
CA LEU A 768 12.02 4.38 -15.57
C LEU A 768 12.58 5.51 -14.70
N GLN A 769 13.68 5.38 -13.97
CA GLN A 769 14.38 6.50 -13.32
C GLN A 769 14.92 7.51 -14.36
N SER A 770 15.50 7.17 -15.52
CA SER A 770 15.87 8.26 -16.46
C SER A 770 14.68 8.90 -17.16
N ARG A 771 13.52 8.25 -17.36
CA ARG A 771 12.32 8.86 -17.98
C ARG A 771 11.32 9.38 -16.95
N LEU A 772 10.97 8.66 -15.89
CA LEU A 772 10.29 9.21 -14.70
C LEU A 772 11.13 10.25 -13.97
N CYS A 773 12.45 10.12 -13.77
CA CYS A 773 13.23 11.21 -13.15
C CYS A 773 13.68 12.31 -14.13
N SER A 774 13.77 12.08 -15.45
CA SER A 774 13.91 13.22 -16.39
C SER A 774 12.61 13.98 -16.60
N LYS A 775 11.46 13.31 -16.49
CA LYS A 775 10.14 13.93 -16.66
C LYS A 775 9.55 14.41 -15.32
N TYR A 776 9.80 13.74 -14.18
CA TYR A 776 9.23 13.99 -12.83
C TYR A 776 10.10 13.48 -11.65
N PRO A 777 11.13 14.22 -11.20
CA PRO A 777 12.19 13.76 -10.28
C PRO A 777 11.82 13.47 -8.79
N TYR A 778 10.54 13.34 -8.42
CA TYR A 778 10.09 13.36 -7.01
C TYR A 778 9.11 12.25 -6.57
N GLN A 779 8.87 11.19 -7.36
CA GLN A 779 7.72 10.29 -7.10
C GLN A 779 8.06 8.91 -6.50
N VAL A 780 9.28 8.38 -6.65
CA VAL A 780 9.65 7.06 -6.10
C VAL A 780 11.15 7.05 -5.74
N PHE A 781 11.48 6.64 -4.51
CA PHE A 781 12.84 6.64 -3.91
C PHE A 781 13.50 8.04 -3.78
N GLN A 782 14.21 8.29 -2.66
CA GLN A 782 14.92 9.56 -2.47
C GLN A 782 16.03 9.76 -3.52
N LYS A 783 16.20 11.00 -4.01
CA LYS A 783 17.27 11.40 -4.95
C LYS A 783 18.64 10.86 -4.49
N GLY A 784 19.26 9.99 -5.30
CA GLY A 784 20.67 9.61 -5.14
C GLY A 784 20.96 8.10 -5.08
N THR A 785 19.96 7.24 -5.04
CA THR A 785 20.20 5.78 -5.05
C THR A 785 20.54 5.31 -6.46
N ILE A 786 21.84 5.08 -6.69
CA ILE A 786 22.35 4.38 -7.88
C ILE A 786 22.13 2.88 -7.64
N ILE A 787 21.25 2.27 -8.41
CA ILE A 787 20.99 0.83 -8.36
C ILE A 787 22.18 0.12 -9.01
N SER A 788 22.93 -0.64 -8.22
CA SER A 788 24.07 -1.44 -8.71
C SER A 788 23.74 -2.93 -8.73
N LYS A 789 24.29 -3.62 -9.74
CA LYS A 789 24.02 -4.96 -10.29
C LYS A 789 24.01 -6.20 -9.35
N HIS A 790 23.59 -6.13 -8.08
CA HIS A 790 23.74 -7.26 -7.17
C HIS A 790 22.48 -7.67 -6.38
N ASN A 791 22.09 -8.94 -6.63
CA ASN A 791 21.19 -9.84 -5.90
C ASN A 791 19.70 -9.82 -6.28
N SER A 792 19.30 -10.68 -7.22
CA SER A 792 17.92 -10.90 -7.70
C SER A 792 17.22 -12.16 -7.14
N SER A 793 17.89 -13.04 -6.40
CA SER A 793 17.32 -14.32 -5.95
C SER A 793 16.36 -14.26 -4.75
N SER A 794 16.06 -13.08 -4.22
CA SER A 794 15.21 -12.90 -3.01
C SER A 794 13.75 -12.54 -3.29
N PHE A 795 13.34 -12.34 -4.56
CA PHE A 795 11.97 -11.98 -4.94
C PHE A 795 10.96 -13.15 -4.97
N LEU A 796 11.46 -14.38 -5.12
CA LEU A 796 10.67 -15.64 -5.20
C LEU A 796 9.76 -15.90 -3.98
N HIS A 797 9.93 -15.14 -2.91
CA HIS A 797 9.20 -15.30 -1.66
C HIS A 797 8.38 -14.08 -1.24
N LEU A 798 8.07 -13.14 -2.14
CA LEU A 798 7.02 -12.14 -1.87
C LEU A 798 5.69 -12.90 -1.72
N PRO A 799 5.15 -13.08 -0.51
CA PRO A 799 3.86 -13.72 -0.35
C PRO A 799 2.86 -12.63 -0.70
N VAL A 800 2.43 -12.60 -1.97
CA VAL A 800 1.20 -11.90 -2.33
C VAL A 800 0.04 -12.78 -1.85
N HIS A 801 -0.01 -13.02 -0.53
CA HIS A 801 -1.15 -13.59 0.14
C HIS A 801 -2.21 -12.50 0.21
N LEU A 802 -3.21 -12.56 -0.66
CA LEU A 802 -4.47 -11.84 -0.45
C LEU A 802 -5.67 -12.73 -0.82
N SER A 803 -6.34 -13.20 0.23
CA SER A 803 -7.76 -13.54 0.27
C SER A 803 -8.55 -12.30 0.75
N PRO A 804 -9.89 -12.22 0.60
CA PRO A 804 -10.66 -11.00 0.91
C PRO A 804 -10.66 -10.66 2.43
N PRO A 805 -11.12 -9.46 2.83
CA PRO A 805 -10.48 -8.59 3.82
C PRO A 805 -10.50 -9.19 5.24
N SER A 806 -9.35 -9.63 5.72
CA SER A 806 -9.02 -9.71 7.15
C SER A 806 -7.52 -10.02 7.32
N CYS A 807 -6.83 -9.26 8.18
CA CYS A 807 -5.46 -9.49 8.69
C CYS A 807 -4.27 -9.66 7.71
N SER A 808 -4.48 -9.87 6.41
CA SER A 808 -3.49 -10.35 5.44
C SER A 808 -2.56 -9.27 4.85
N ASP A 809 -3.07 -8.07 4.59
CA ASP A 809 -2.34 -6.98 3.92
C ASP A 809 -1.15 -6.41 4.75
N ARG A 810 -1.25 -6.47 6.08
CA ARG A 810 -0.19 -6.01 7.00
C ARG A 810 1.11 -6.81 6.85
N LEU A 811 0.99 -8.13 6.67
CA LEU A 811 2.15 -9.01 6.43
C LEU A 811 2.68 -8.80 5.01
N ALA A 812 1.78 -8.67 4.02
CA ALA A 812 2.16 -8.48 2.62
C ALA A 812 2.99 -7.21 2.40
N LEU A 813 2.59 -6.05 2.93
CA LEU A 813 3.34 -4.79 2.76
C LEU A 813 4.68 -4.77 3.51
N LEU A 814 4.74 -5.36 4.70
CA LEU A 814 6.00 -5.50 5.45
C LEU A 814 6.95 -6.49 4.74
N GLN A 815 6.42 -7.53 4.10
CA GLN A 815 7.19 -8.47 3.29
C GLN A 815 7.68 -7.81 1.99
N VAL A 816 6.83 -7.07 1.28
CA VAL A 816 7.22 -6.27 0.10
C VAL A 816 8.39 -5.35 0.48
N ARG A 817 8.24 -4.57 1.56
CA ARG A 817 9.28 -3.66 2.04
C ARG A 817 10.55 -4.40 2.46
N SER A 818 10.41 -5.50 3.21
CA SER A 818 11.55 -6.32 3.63
C SER A 818 12.31 -6.86 2.42
N ILE A 819 11.60 -7.27 1.38
CA ILE A 819 12.21 -7.77 0.14
C ILE A 819 12.89 -6.61 -0.60
N LEU A 820 12.23 -5.47 -0.79
CA LEU A 820 12.85 -4.26 -1.35
C LEU A 820 14.14 -3.86 -0.61
N GLN A 821 14.13 -3.92 0.73
CA GLN A 821 15.32 -3.65 1.55
C GLN A 821 16.42 -4.71 1.40
N HIS A 822 16.08 -6.00 1.30
CA HIS A 822 17.06 -7.07 1.02
C HIS A 822 17.74 -6.90 -0.34
N LEU A 823 17.07 -6.23 -1.29
CA LEU A 823 17.56 -5.94 -2.64
C LEU A 823 18.36 -4.64 -2.71
N GLY A 824 18.61 -3.99 -1.56
CA GLY A 824 19.36 -2.73 -1.50
C GLY A 824 18.55 -1.48 -1.87
N LEU A 825 17.22 -1.58 -1.98
CA LEU A 825 16.34 -0.43 -2.19
C LEU A 825 15.87 0.12 -0.83
N GLU A 826 16.31 1.32 -0.47
CA GLU A 826 15.74 2.06 0.65
C GLU A 826 14.30 2.48 0.31
N SER A 827 13.34 1.62 0.65
CA SER A 827 11.92 1.81 0.36
C SER A 827 11.12 2.31 1.57
N THR A 828 10.24 3.27 1.30
CA THR A 828 9.17 3.70 2.19
C THR A 828 7.94 2.78 2.05
N CYS A 829 6.95 2.94 2.93
CA CYS A 829 5.68 2.23 2.79
C CYS A 829 4.95 2.64 1.50
N ASP A 830 5.03 3.92 1.11
CA ASP A 830 4.40 4.42 -0.11
C ASP A 830 5.08 3.86 -1.38
N ASP A 831 6.41 3.72 -1.37
CA ASP A 831 7.13 3.03 -2.46
C ASP A 831 6.66 1.57 -2.59
N SER A 832 6.44 0.90 -1.46
CA SER A 832 5.98 -0.51 -1.46
C SER A 832 4.57 -0.67 -2.05
N ILE A 833 3.69 0.31 -1.81
CA ILE A 833 2.34 0.35 -2.40
C ILE A 833 2.43 0.54 -3.92
N ILE A 834 3.25 1.48 -4.38
CA ILE A 834 3.44 1.74 -5.82
C ILE A 834 4.00 0.49 -6.52
N VAL A 835 5.01 -0.16 -5.94
CA VAL A 835 5.59 -1.39 -6.49
C VAL A 835 4.56 -2.51 -6.56
N LYS A 836 3.76 -2.70 -5.50
CA LYS A 836 2.65 -3.69 -5.47
C LYS A 836 1.66 -3.43 -6.60
N GLU A 837 1.26 -2.17 -6.80
CA GLU A 837 0.32 -1.76 -7.86
C GLU A 837 0.86 -2.06 -9.25
N VAL A 838 2.11 -1.67 -9.53
CA VAL A 838 2.78 -1.93 -10.81
C VAL A 838 2.84 -3.43 -11.11
N CYS A 839 3.29 -4.23 -10.13
CA CYS A 839 3.39 -5.70 -10.27
C CYS A 839 2.02 -6.31 -10.59
N ALA A 840 0.97 -5.87 -9.89
CA ALA A 840 -0.38 -6.37 -10.10
C ALA A 840 -0.93 -6.04 -11.51
N VAL A 841 -0.66 -4.84 -12.03
CA VAL A 841 -1.08 -4.44 -13.40
C VAL A 841 -0.37 -5.30 -14.45
N VAL A 842 0.94 -5.50 -14.32
CA VAL A 842 1.74 -6.31 -15.26
C VAL A 842 1.31 -7.78 -15.24
N ALA A 843 1.21 -8.39 -14.06
CA ALA A 843 0.82 -9.80 -13.93
C ALA A 843 -0.61 -10.05 -14.45
N ARG A 844 -1.54 -9.11 -14.22
CA ARG A 844 -2.90 -9.18 -14.76
C ARG A 844 -2.89 -9.14 -16.29
N ARG A 845 -2.16 -8.21 -16.90
CA ARG A 845 -2.03 -8.12 -18.37
C ARG A 845 -1.48 -9.41 -18.96
N ALA A 846 -0.41 -9.97 -18.37
CA ALA A 846 0.18 -11.23 -18.82
C ALA A 846 -0.81 -12.41 -18.79
N ALA A 847 -1.57 -12.55 -17.69
CA ALA A 847 -2.60 -13.56 -17.57
C ALA A 847 -3.75 -13.39 -18.59
N GLN A 848 -4.14 -12.14 -18.88
CA GLN A 848 -5.17 -11.83 -19.86
C GLN A 848 -4.73 -12.13 -21.30
N LEU A 849 -3.49 -11.79 -21.68
CA LEU A 849 -2.93 -12.11 -23.00
C LEU A 849 -2.83 -13.63 -23.20
N CYS A 850 -2.29 -14.35 -22.21
CA CYS A 850 -2.27 -15.82 -22.22
C CYS A 850 -3.68 -16.42 -22.34
N GLY A 851 -4.66 -15.84 -21.63
CA GLY A 851 -6.05 -16.23 -21.72
C GLY A 851 -6.69 -15.96 -23.09
N ALA A 852 -6.30 -14.87 -23.77
CA ALA A 852 -6.75 -14.58 -25.13
C ALA A 852 -6.18 -15.57 -26.16
N GLY A 853 -4.89 -15.93 -26.04
CA GLY A 853 -4.28 -16.97 -26.85
C GLY A 853 -4.95 -18.34 -26.65
N MET A 854 -5.16 -18.74 -25.39
CA MET A 854 -5.85 -19.99 -25.05
C MET A 854 -7.32 -20.01 -25.53
N ALA A 855 -8.02 -18.88 -25.45
CA ALA A 855 -9.38 -18.74 -25.97
C ALA A 855 -9.43 -18.98 -27.50
N ALA A 856 -8.40 -18.56 -28.25
CA ALA A 856 -8.31 -18.83 -29.69
C ALA A 856 -8.15 -20.33 -29.98
N VAL A 857 -7.30 -21.02 -29.20
CA VAL A 857 -7.06 -22.47 -29.31
C VAL A 857 -8.34 -23.27 -29.10
N VAL A 858 -9.01 -23.08 -27.96
CA VAL A 858 -10.20 -23.89 -27.62
C VAL A 858 -11.38 -23.62 -28.53
N GLU A 859 -11.54 -22.39 -29.02
CA GLU A 859 -12.56 -22.10 -30.03
C GLU A 859 -12.22 -22.70 -31.39
N LYS A 860 -10.94 -22.73 -31.78
CA LYS A 860 -10.53 -23.39 -33.00
C LYS A 860 -10.87 -24.87 -32.99
N ILE A 861 -10.59 -25.56 -31.90
CA ILE A 861 -10.94 -26.98 -31.78
C ILE A 861 -12.46 -27.18 -31.88
N ARG A 862 -13.24 -26.33 -31.19
CA ARG A 862 -14.71 -26.35 -31.26
C ARG A 862 -15.21 -26.16 -32.70
N GLU A 863 -14.68 -25.17 -33.41
CA GLU A 863 -15.10 -24.82 -34.78
C GLU A 863 -14.68 -25.85 -35.81
N ASN A 864 -13.45 -26.36 -35.73
CA ASN A 864 -12.95 -27.44 -36.58
C ASN A 864 -13.87 -28.67 -36.57
N ARG A 865 -14.48 -28.93 -35.41
CA ARG A 865 -15.39 -30.06 -35.16
C ARG A 865 -16.88 -29.71 -35.38
N GLY A 866 -17.18 -28.47 -35.77
CA GLY A 866 -18.56 -28.02 -36.00
C GLY A 866 -19.45 -28.08 -34.76
N LEU A 867 -18.88 -27.89 -33.56
CA LEU A 867 -19.59 -28.02 -32.30
C LEU A 867 -20.19 -26.69 -31.84
N ASP A 868 -21.45 -26.71 -31.38
CA ASP A 868 -22.07 -25.53 -30.75
C ASP A 868 -21.48 -25.23 -29.37
N PHE A 869 -21.10 -26.28 -28.64
CA PHE A 869 -20.49 -26.22 -27.32
C PHE A 869 -19.38 -27.27 -27.21
N PHE A 870 -18.28 -26.93 -26.56
CA PHE A 870 -17.12 -27.82 -26.45
C PHE A 870 -16.61 -27.87 -25.00
N ARG A 871 -16.40 -29.09 -24.50
CA ARG A 871 -15.79 -29.32 -23.18
C ARG A 871 -14.39 -29.86 -23.41
N VAL A 872 -13.40 -29.23 -22.79
CA VAL A 872 -11.99 -29.60 -22.99
C VAL A 872 -11.20 -29.35 -21.71
N THR A 873 -10.20 -30.20 -21.51
CA THR A 873 -9.23 -30.04 -20.44
C THR A 873 -7.90 -29.55 -21.00
N VAL A 874 -7.25 -28.66 -20.27
CA VAL A 874 -5.91 -28.14 -20.56
C VAL A 874 -4.98 -28.64 -19.47
N GLY A 875 -3.98 -29.42 -19.85
CA GLY A 875 -2.87 -29.78 -18.97
C GLY A 875 -1.90 -28.61 -18.84
N VAL A 876 -1.66 -28.11 -17.62
CA VAL A 876 -0.81 -26.93 -17.38
C VAL A 876 0.39 -27.26 -16.50
N ASP A 877 1.56 -26.74 -16.88
CA ASP A 877 2.77 -26.72 -16.06
C ASP A 877 3.47 -25.35 -16.14
N GLY A 878 4.42 -25.09 -15.26
CA GLY A 878 5.24 -23.89 -15.20
C GLY A 878 5.15 -23.15 -13.86
N THR A 879 6.27 -22.57 -13.43
CA THR A 879 6.41 -21.94 -12.11
C THR A 879 5.53 -20.71 -11.93
N LEU A 880 5.38 -19.86 -12.95
CA LEU A 880 4.56 -18.66 -12.85
C LEU A 880 3.08 -19.02 -12.62
N TYR A 881 2.57 -20.02 -13.35
CA TYR A 881 1.20 -20.49 -13.17
C TYR A 881 0.98 -21.11 -11.78
N LYS A 882 1.96 -21.85 -11.26
CA LYS A 882 1.88 -22.58 -9.98
C LYS A 882 2.04 -21.66 -8.76
N LEU A 883 2.94 -20.69 -8.82
CA LEU A 883 3.36 -19.90 -7.66
C LEU A 883 2.67 -18.54 -7.58
N HIS A 884 2.25 -17.95 -8.70
CA HIS A 884 1.64 -16.63 -8.69
C HIS A 884 0.17 -16.68 -8.22
N PRO A 885 -0.23 -15.89 -7.21
CA PRO A 885 -1.52 -16.06 -6.53
C PRO A 885 -2.74 -15.73 -7.39
N HIS A 886 -2.57 -14.90 -8.41
CA HIS A 886 -3.69 -14.40 -9.23
C HIS A 886 -3.60 -14.77 -10.72
N PHE A 887 -2.49 -15.36 -11.18
CA PHE A 887 -2.26 -15.52 -12.61
C PHE A 887 -3.25 -16.52 -13.21
N SER A 888 -3.34 -17.71 -12.61
CA SER A 888 -4.25 -18.78 -13.03
C SER A 888 -5.71 -18.31 -13.00
N ALA A 889 -6.15 -17.69 -11.90
CA ALA A 889 -7.51 -17.18 -11.74
C ALA A 889 -7.90 -16.15 -12.81
N VAL A 890 -7.05 -15.16 -13.07
CA VAL A 890 -7.30 -14.13 -14.11
C VAL A 890 -7.29 -14.74 -15.51
N MET A 891 -6.37 -15.67 -15.78
CA MET A 891 -6.30 -16.35 -17.07
C MET A 891 -7.57 -17.17 -17.33
N HIS A 892 -8.02 -17.98 -16.35
CA HIS A 892 -9.25 -18.77 -16.45
C HIS A 892 -10.48 -17.89 -16.66
N GLU A 893 -10.58 -16.78 -15.92
CA GLU A 893 -11.66 -15.81 -16.10
C GLU A 893 -11.65 -15.21 -17.51
N THR A 894 -10.46 -14.90 -18.03
CA THR A 894 -10.30 -14.35 -19.37
C THR A 894 -10.72 -15.35 -20.44
N VAL A 895 -10.27 -16.61 -20.36
CA VAL A 895 -10.70 -17.68 -21.27
C VAL A 895 -12.22 -17.85 -21.25
N ARG A 896 -12.84 -17.88 -20.07
CA ARG A 896 -14.30 -18.00 -19.93
C ARG A 896 -15.05 -16.84 -20.59
N LYS A 897 -14.55 -15.60 -20.46
CA LYS A 897 -15.16 -14.41 -21.06
C LYS A 897 -15.01 -14.37 -22.57
N LEU A 898 -13.84 -14.77 -23.08
CA LEU A 898 -13.52 -14.68 -24.50
C LEU A 898 -14.01 -15.90 -25.30
N ALA A 899 -14.13 -17.08 -24.69
CA ALA A 899 -14.61 -18.31 -25.31
C ALA A 899 -15.85 -18.87 -24.56
N PRO A 900 -16.99 -18.15 -24.51
CA PRO A 900 -18.15 -18.54 -23.69
C PRO A 900 -18.83 -19.84 -24.15
N LYS A 901 -18.54 -20.31 -25.37
CA LYS A 901 -19.04 -21.59 -25.92
C LYS A 901 -18.13 -22.79 -25.59
N CYS A 902 -17.06 -22.57 -24.84
CA CYS A 902 -16.13 -23.61 -24.42
C CYS A 902 -16.11 -23.70 -22.88
N GLU A 903 -16.38 -24.89 -22.34
CA GLU A 903 -16.14 -25.20 -20.93
C GLU A 903 -14.74 -25.78 -20.80
N VAL A 904 -13.82 -24.92 -20.34
CA VAL A 904 -12.40 -25.26 -20.23
C VAL A 904 -12.05 -25.56 -18.78
N SER A 905 -11.52 -26.76 -18.53
CA SER A 905 -10.96 -27.16 -17.23
C SER A 905 -9.43 -27.11 -17.30
N PHE A 906 -8.78 -26.56 -16.29
CA PHE A 906 -7.31 -26.52 -16.23
C PHE A 906 -6.83 -27.47 -15.15
N LEU A 907 -6.06 -28.48 -15.53
CA LEU A 907 -5.46 -29.45 -14.62
C LEU A 907 -3.96 -29.23 -14.56
N GLN A 908 -3.45 -29.03 -13.35
CA GLN A 908 -2.02 -28.87 -13.13
C GLN A 908 -1.35 -30.24 -13.16
N SER A 909 -0.32 -30.39 -13.99
CA SER A 909 0.47 -31.63 -14.01
C SER A 909 1.64 -31.54 -13.02
N GLU A 910 1.76 -32.53 -12.16
CA GLU A 910 3.00 -32.81 -11.42
C GLU A 910 3.89 -33.68 -12.31
N ASP A 911 5.12 -33.23 -12.60
CA ASP A 911 6.07 -33.89 -13.52
C ASP A 911 5.51 -34.20 -14.93
N GLY A 912 4.73 -33.26 -15.48
CA GLY A 912 3.96 -33.45 -16.70
C GLY A 912 4.77 -33.80 -17.95
N SER A 913 5.89 -33.10 -18.19
CA SER A 913 6.69 -33.36 -19.38
C SER A 913 7.35 -34.75 -19.38
N GLY A 914 7.91 -35.20 -18.25
CA GLY A 914 8.59 -36.49 -18.12
C GLY A 914 7.64 -37.69 -18.18
N LYS A 915 6.51 -37.63 -17.45
CA LYS A 915 5.46 -38.66 -17.52
C LYS A 915 4.86 -38.74 -18.93
N GLY A 916 4.63 -37.58 -19.55
CA GLY A 916 4.10 -37.47 -20.90
C GLY A 916 5.00 -38.07 -21.97
N ALA A 917 6.30 -37.79 -21.91
CA ALA A 917 7.26 -38.39 -22.85
C ALA A 917 7.30 -39.91 -22.75
N ALA A 918 7.25 -40.48 -21.55
CA ALA A 918 7.15 -41.92 -21.38
C ALA A 918 5.85 -42.51 -21.96
N LEU A 919 4.72 -41.81 -21.82
CA LEU A 919 3.45 -42.21 -22.41
C LEU A 919 3.49 -42.15 -23.95
N ILE A 920 4.07 -41.10 -24.52
CA ILE A 920 4.27 -40.99 -25.98
C ILE A 920 5.14 -42.14 -26.49
N THR A 921 6.24 -42.42 -25.81
CA THR A 921 7.12 -43.57 -26.12
C THR A 921 6.34 -44.88 -26.05
N ALA A 922 5.50 -45.09 -25.03
CA ALA A 922 4.68 -46.29 -24.92
C ALA A 922 3.69 -46.45 -26.08
N VAL A 923 3.02 -45.37 -26.48
CA VAL A 923 2.12 -45.34 -27.63
C VAL A 923 2.88 -45.66 -28.92
N ALA A 924 4.07 -45.08 -29.11
CA ALA A 924 4.90 -45.30 -30.28
C ALA A 924 5.42 -46.75 -30.39
N CYS A 925 5.92 -47.33 -29.29
CA CYS A 925 6.33 -48.73 -29.24
C CYS A 925 5.17 -49.66 -29.62
N ARG A 926 3.96 -49.40 -29.10
CA ARG A 926 2.76 -50.17 -29.44
C ARG A 926 2.42 -50.08 -30.94
N ILE A 927 2.50 -48.90 -31.54
CA ILE A 927 2.24 -48.70 -32.98
C ILE A 927 3.27 -49.49 -33.81
N ARG A 928 4.56 -49.42 -33.44
CA ARG A 928 5.64 -50.22 -34.05
C ARG A 928 5.35 -51.73 -33.97
N GLU A 929 4.88 -52.22 -32.81
CA GLU A 929 4.51 -53.63 -32.61
C GLU A 929 3.27 -54.07 -33.41
N ALA A 930 2.33 -53.15 -33.68
CA ALA A 930 1.10 -53.40 -34.43
C ALA A 930 1.28 -53.39 -35.96
N GLY A 931 2.46 -53.01 -36.47
CA GLY A 931 2.77 -52.98 -37.91
C GLY A 931 2.01 -51.91 -38.70
N GLN A 932 1.51 -50.87 -38.03
CA GLN A 932 0.88 -49.72 -38.64
C GLN A 932 1.95 -48.63 -38.79
N HIS A 933 2.37 -48.35 -40.04
CA HIS A 933 3.32 -47.29 -40.37
C HIS A 933 2.61 -46.00 -40.73
#